data_AF-A0A2V3IRR3-F1
#
_entry.id   AF-A0A2V3IRR3-F1
#
_cell.length_a   1.000
_cell.length_b   1.000
_cell.length_c   1.000
_cell.angle_alpha   90.00
_cell.angle_beta   90.00
_cell.angle_gamma   90.00
#
_symmetry.space_group_name_H-M   'P 1'
#
loop_
_entity.id
_entity.type
_entity.pdbx_description
1 polymer ?
#
loop_
_entity_poly.entity_id
_entity_poly.type
_entity_poly.pdbx_seq_one_letter_code
_entity_poly.pdbx_strand_id
1 'polypeptide(L)'
;MHAYVQVASPPHALLQASSPPSTSRKPRGYWADKRNLSRELCQFAVQAGLSHDMPTAAQLLAAGRVDLCRAVQRHGGFAGNARRTGLSSVRRPRINHPLSFIKQQLPQLIQQNGLEPHVMPSAAHLRSLGRSDLIAAVVAAGGFLSVAAKLGLVPARLTNRKSLQLAPHERVHLQLSPQEQPSTSAKRKRRQKHYWNQWRNLEAELHTFSELHCNGYMPMQRQLLDANRSDLFNAVRLHGGMATVARRAALAPAPSYASKRPHGYWSDPAVLHAQLLTFTARNGYHGLMPTRRQLRKAGRADIAYAVEKHGGYSSIAADLHFVWHGPCSYWRVFRNVQRRLMAYMRSQQLRDVMPSVHRMHRDGRIDLVHGIATHGGIMVVAERIGLRVVYPRRKPEYWEKPANIQREVHSILRLQPLEARKFMPSSVALVQMGRADLAAAIRDHGGWVYYAQQLGLRFAFETRTQGFWQREENVVIEIRDYMQKRYGSWEHPGKEPEKETNNGDRSKNAMYIPAIDMLQRDGRSDIAFAIERYHDGIEEFAARNGFQVAEDVMHTMPVGELLRWHRFVPALRMWVATHGSNDIMPTKQDFIRTGRHDLRYATYAHGGTRTVAKRLHLSFIEKPVDLWLPGWLGLQAAKLGYVLSIADENLPESRSKLISRYERDLDSSVIGQYRRIMTTTVRRIVHDGSGGDIGRRRGPRASQRIGARKNANSESDQDSFWRMSKKELEKLRARYRHLPSDDIISI
;
A
#
# COMPACT_ATOMS: atom_id res chain seq x y z
N MET A 1 -33.13 -43.78 -48.47
CA MET A 1 -32.41 -43.07 -49.55
C MET A 1 -32.11 -41.64 -49.13
N HIS A 2 -30.83 -41.41 -48.79
CA HIS A 2 -30.02 -40.23 -49.11
C HIS A 2 -30.46 -38.83 -48.65
N ALA A 3 -29.61 -37.97 -48.11
CA ALA A 3 -28.23 -38.05 -47.62
C ALA A 3 -28.00 -36.72 -46.85
N TYR A 4 -27.63 -36.79 -45.57
CA TYR A 4 -27.17 -35.61 -44.82
C TYR A 4 -25.64 -35.55 -44.94
N VAL A 5 -25.14 -34.57 -45.69
CA VAL A 5 -23.70 -34.29 -45.82
C VAL A 5 -23.28 -33.34 -44.71
N GLN A 6 -22.26 -33.76 -43.97
CA GLN A 6 -21.54 -33.03 -42.93
C GLN A 6 -20.85 -31.77 -43.50
N VAL A 7 -20.94 -30.65 -42.78
CA VAL A 7 -19.98 -29.54 -42.90
C VAL A 7 -19.37 -29.29 -41.53
N ALA A 8 -18.05 -29.44 -41.46
CA ALA A 8 -17.23 -29.37 -40.26
C ALA A 8 -17.15 -27.94 -39.69
N SER A 9 -17.35 -27.83 -38.38
CA SER A 9 -17.10 -26.63 -37.58
C SER A 9 -15.59 -26.43 -37.33
N PRO A 10 -15.08 -25.17 -37.31
CA PRO A 10 -13.68 -24.90 -37.01
C PRO A 10 -13.39 -24.97 -35.49
N PRO A 11 -12.19 -25.42 -35.07
CA PRO A 11 -11.85 -25.57 -33.65
C PRO A 11 -11.31 -24.25 -33.08
N HIS A 12 -12.08 -23.58 -32.23
CA HIS A 12 -11.58 -22.53 -31.32
C HIS A 12 -11.50 -23.09 -29.88
N ALA A 13 -10.65 -24.09 -29.70
CA ALA A 13 -10.15 -24.49 -28.38
C ALA A 13 -8.79 -23.82 -28.16
N LEU A 14 -8.78 -22.62 -27.57
CA LEU A 14 -7.56 -22.00 -27.06
C LEU A 14 -7.31 -22.49 -25.63
N LEU A 15 -6.48 -23.54 -25.53
CA LEU A 15 -5.45 -23.78 -24.52
C LEU A 15 -5.77 -23.31 -23.08
N GLN A 16 -6.53 -24.12 -22.36
CA GLN A 16 -6.21 -24.43 -20.96
C GLN A 16 -4.97 -25.35 -20.97
N ALA A 17 -3.78 -24.76 -21.07
CA ALA A 17 -2.52 -25.47 -20.84
C ALA A 17 -2.04 -25.14 -19.42
N SER A 18 -1.77 -26.20 -18.67
CA SER A 18 -1.15 -26.23 -17.34
C SER A 18 0.02 -25.25 -17.21
N SER A 19 -0.01 -24.44 -16.15
CA SER A 19 1.10 -23.57 -15.74
C SER A 19 2.40 -24.36 -15.60
N PRO A 20 3.52 -23.97 -16.25
CA PRO A 20 4.80 -24.60 -15.99
C PRO A 20 5.40 -24.11 -14.65
N PRO A 21 6.05 -24.98 -13.85
CA PRO A 21 6.62 -24.61 -12.58
C PRO A 21 8.01 -23.95 -12.74
N SER A 22 8.22 -22.84 -12.05
CA SER A 22 9.40 -22.51 -11.22
C SER A 22 9.61 -21.00 -11.11
N THR A 23 9.11 -20.41 -10.03
CA THR A 23 9.37 -19.01 -9.61
C THR A 23 10.58 -18.91 -8.69
N SER A 24 11.54 -19.85 -8.79
CA SER A 24 12.82 -19.69 -8.10
C SER A 24 13.57 -18.54 -8.76
N ARG A 25 13.91 -17.51 -7.97
CA ARG A 25 14.69 -16.37 -8.46
C ARG A 25 16.02 -16.90 -8.99
N LYS A 26 16.19 -16.87 -10.31
CA LYS A 26 17.45 -17.24 -10.96
C LYS A 26 18.60 -16.38 -10.40
N PRO A 27 19.80 -16.94 -10.22
CA PRO A 27 20.92 -16.26 -9.58
C PRO A 27 21.34 -14.99 -10.33
N ARG A 28 21.97 -14.06 -9.60
CA ARG A 28 22.42 -12.78 -10.16
C ARG A 28 23.43 -13.05 -11.28
N GLY A 29 23.15 -12.54 -12.48
CA GLY A 29 23.98 -12.76 -13.67
C GLY A 29 23.45 -13.84 -14.62
N TYR A 30 22.47 -14.66 -14.23
CA TYR A 30 21.91 -15.73 -15.06
C TYR A 30 21.45 -15.24 -16.44
N TRP A 31 20.75 -14.09 -16.47
CA TRP A 31 20.25 -13.46 -17.71
C TRP A 31 21.30 -12.63 -18.47
N ALA A 32 22.53 -12.51 -17.96
CA ALA A 32 23.62 -11.90 -18.72
C ALA A 32 24.14 -12.85 -19.81
N ASP A 33 24.03 -14.16 -19.57
CA ASP A 33 24.36 -15.18 -20.56
C ASP A 33 23.24 -15.36 -21.59
N LYS A 34 23.58 -15.14 -22.85
CA LYS A 34 22.68 -15.27 -24.00
C LYS A 34 22.22 -16.71 -24.24
N ARG A 35 23.00 -17.71 -23.80
CA ARG A 35 22.65 -19.13 -23.93
C ARG A 35 21.52 -19.51 -22.98
N ASN A 36 21.53 -18.98 -21.77
CA ASN A 36 20.45 -19.16 -20.79
C ASN A 36 19.15 -18.53 -21.28
N LEU A 37 19.22 -17.31 -21.82
CA LEU A 37 18.07 -16.65 -22.44
C LEU A 37 17.48 -17.49 -23.59
N SER A 38 18.35 -18.00 -24.46
CA SER A 38 17.93 -18.80 -25.62
C SER A 38 17.23 -20.09 -25.19
N ARG A 39 17.79 -20.81 -24.21
CA ARG A 39 17.21 -22.04 -23.67
C ARG A 39 15.83 -21.81 -23.05
N GLU A 40 15.71 -20.78 -22.22
CA GLU A 40 14.45 -20.45 -21.53
C GLU A 40 13.38 -19.96 -22.50
N LEU A 41 13.75 -19.26 -23.59
CA LEU A 41 12.82 -18.87 -24.64
C LEU A 41 12.30 -20.06 -25.46
N CYS A 42 13.18 -20.97 -25.86
CA CYS A 42 12.78 -22.19 -26.57
C CYS A 42 11.90 -23.08 -25.69
N GLN A 43 12.27 -23.24 -24.41
CA GLN A 43 11.47 -23.99 -23.44
C GLN A 43 10.09 -23.37 -23.25
N PHE A 44 10.02 -22.05 -23.12
CA PHE A 44 8.75 -21.34 -23.02
C PHE A 44 7.90 -21.50 -24.30
N ALA A 45 8.51 -21.42 -25.48
CA ALA A 45 7.80 -21.59 -26.75
C ALA A 45 7.16 -22.99 -26.85
N VAL A 46 7.91 -24.04 -26.49
CA VAL A 46 7.39 -25.43 -26.45
C VAL A 46 6.26 -25.56 -25.43
N GLN A 47 6.43 -25.03 -24.22
CA GLN A 47 5.40 -25.10 -23.16
C GLN A 47 4.12 -24.34 -23.53
N ALA A 48 4.25 -23.24 -24.28
CA ALA A 48 3.12 -22.43 -24.73
C ALA A 48 2.47 -22.94 -26.02
N GLY A 49 2.92 -24.10 -26.55
CA GLY A 49 2.41 -24.65 -27.81
C GLY A 49 2.79 -23.82 -29.05
N LEU A 50 3.83 -22.99 -28.96
CA LEU A 50 4.35 -22.17 -30.04
C LEU A 50 5.40 -23.02 -30.78
N SER A 51 4.94 -23.91 -31.64
CA SER A 51 5.70 -25.06 -32.16
C SER A 51 7.11 -24.74 -32.64
N HIS A 52 7.40 -23.55 -33.20
CA HIS A 52 8.74 -22.98 -33.35
C HIS A 52 8.72 -21.43 -33.41
N ASP A 53 7.69 -20.81 -32.84
CA ASP A 53 7.45 -19.37 -33.00
C ASP A 53 8.01 -18.55 -31.84
N MET A 54 8.53 -17.36 -32.16
CA MET A 54 9.06 -16.45 -31.14
C MET A 54 7.91 -15.89 -30.28
N PRO A 55 7.94 -16.09 -28.94
CA PRO A 55 6.93 -15.54 -28.05
C PRO A 55 6.86 -14.01 -28.11
N THR A 56 5.65 -13.47 -28.16
CA THR A 56 5.44 -12.01 -28.12
C THR A 56 5.60 -11.46 -26.70
N ALA A 57 5.86 -10.15 -26.61
CA ALA A 57 5.91 -9.47 -25.31
C ALA A 57 4.60 -9.64 -24.51
N ALA A 58 3.45 -9.65 -25.17
CA ALA A 58 2.15 -9.86 -24.53
C ALA A 58 2.02 -11.29 -23.97
N GLN A 59 2.43 -12.32 -24.72
CA GLN A 59 2.41 -13.71 -24.26
C GLN A 59 3.33 -13.94 -23.06
N LEU A 60 4.54 -13.37 -23.08
CA LEU A 60 5.47 -13.46 -21.94
C LEU A 60 4.92 -12.75 -20.70
N LEU A 61 4.28 -11.58 -20.86
CA LEU A 61 3.69 -10.84 -19.75
C LEU A 61 2.43 -11.51 -19.22
N ALA A 62 1.58 -12.06 -20.09
CA ALA A 62 0.39 -12.82 -19.70
C ALA A 62 0.76 -14.09 -18.92
N ALA A 63 1.88 -14.72 -19.26
CA ALA A 63 2.44 -15.85 -18.53
C ALA A 63 3.27 -15.44 -17.28
N GLY A 64 3.27 -14.16 -16.89
CA GLY A 64 4.01 -13.67 -15.72
C GLY A 64 5.54 -13.66 -15.85
N ARG A 65 6.08 -14.02 -17.02
CA ARG A 65 7.53 -14.08 -17.32
C ARG A 65 8.11 -12.70 -17.69
N VAL A 66 7.97 -11.76 -16.77
CA VAL A 66 8.48 -10.37 -16.91
C VAL A 66 10.02 -10.36 -16.99
N ASP A 67 10.66 -11.32 -16.34
CA ASP A 67 12.10 -11.55 -16.36
C ASP A 67 12.62 -11.86 -17.77
N LEU A 68 12.00 -12.83 -18.48
CA LEU A 68 12.30 -13.17 -19.86
C LEU A 68 12.07 -11.99 -20.80
N CYS A 69 10.95 -11.29 -20.65
CA CYS A 69 10.63 -10.13 -21.49
C CYS A 69 11.72 -9.03 -21.38
N ARG A 70 12.19 -8.73 -20.17
CA ARG A 70 13.28 -7.78 -19.93
C ARG A 70 14.62 -8.29 -20.45
N ALA A 71 14.90 -9.59 -20.31
CA ALA A 71 16.12 -10.20 -20.83
C ALA A 71 16.18 -10.14 -22.37
N VAL A 72 15.07 -10.42 -23.06
CA VAL A 72 14.93 -10.27 -24.52
C VAL A 72 15.22 -8.84 -24.96
N GLN A 73 14.63 -7.84 -24.27
CA GLN A 73 14.87 -6.42 -24.58
C GLN A 73 16.34 -6.04 -24.42
N ARG A 74 16.99 -6.49 -23.33
CA ARG A 74 18.41 -6.23 -23.07
C ARG A 74 19.34 -6.85 -24.12
N HIS A 75 18.97 -8.01 -24.68
CA HIS A 75 19.81 -8.75 -25.62
C HIS A 75 19.49 -8.51 -27.10
N GLY A 76 18.95 -7.34 -27.45
CA GLY A 76 18.73 -6.93 -28.85
C GLY A 76 17.29 -7.11 -29.36
N GLY A 77 16.32 -7.24 -28.46
CA GLY A 77 14.89 -7.27 -28.77
C GLY A 77 14.41 -8.57 -29.40
N PHE A 78 13.11 -8.66 -29.65
CA PHE A 78 12.45 -9.91 -30.08
C PHE A 78 12.95 -10.40 -31.44
N ALA A 79 13.15 -9.51 -32.42
CA ALA A 79 13.67 -9.87 -33.73
C ALA A 79 15.15 -10.28 -33.72
N GLY A 80 15.94 -9.74 -32.79
CA GLY A 80 17.34 -10.13 -32.61
C GLY A 80 17.47 -11.50 -31.97
N ASN A 81 16.63 -11.80 -30.97
CA ASN A 81 16.65 -13.09 -30.28
C ASN A 81 15.98 -14.21 -31.08
N ALA A 82 14.95 -13.93 -31.88
CA ALA A 82 14.37 -14.88 -32.83
C ALA A 82 15.43 -15.47 -33.78
N ARG A 83 16.25 -14.61 -34.40
CA ARG A 83 17.36 -15.02 -35.27
C ARG A 83 18.42 -15.88 -34.56
N ARG A 84 18.65 -15.65 -33.26
CA ARG A 84 19.65 -16.40 -32.48
C ARG A 84 19.14 -17.74 -31.96
N THR A 85 17.86 -17.82 -31.68
CA THR A 85 17.21 -19.01 -31.11
C THR A 85 16.70 -19.96 -32.18
N GLY A 86 16.70 -19.55 -33.45
CA GLY A 86 16.08 -20.29 -34.54
C GLY A 86 14.55 -20.23 -34.51
N LEU A 87 13.97 -19.44 -33.60
CA LEU A 87 12.53 -19.25 -33.52
C LEU A 87 12.05 -18.32 -34.63
N SER A 88 10.94 -18.69 -35.26
CA SER A 88 10.34 -17.92 -36.35
C SER A 88 9.74 -16.63 -35.80
N SER A 89 10.26 -15.48 -36.25
CA SER A 89 9.61 -14.21 -35.94
C SER A 89 8.35 -14.13 -36.80
N VAL A 90 7.17 -14.39 -36.23
CA VAL A 90 5.91 -14.18 -36.91
C VAL A 90 5.82 -12.69 -37.28
N ARG A 91 6.22 -12.36 -38.52
CA ARG A 91 5.66 -11.19 -39.18
C ARG A 91 4.19 -11.54 -39.34
N ARG A 92 3.31 -10.82 -38.63
CA ARG A 92 1.86 -10.97 -38.79
C ARG A 92 1.59 -11.08 -40.30
N PRO A 93 0.81 -12.06 -40.77
CA PRO A 93 0.31 -11.98 -42.13
C PRO A 93 -0.37 -10.63 -42.24
N ARG A 94 0.04 -9.82 -43.24
CA ARG A 94 -0.75 -8.65 -43.62
C ARG A 94 -2.06 -9.22 -44.14
N ILE A 95 -3.04 -9.38 -43.26
CA ILE A 95 -4.41 -9.64 -43.67
C ILE A 95 -4.84 -8.32 -44.33
N ASN A 96 -4.59 -8.22 -45.63
CA ASN A 96 -5.12 -7.17 -46.47
C ASN A 96 -6.62 -7.43 -46.55
N HIS A 97 -7.37 -7.00 -45.53
CA HIS A 97 -8.81 -6.99 -45.61
C HIS A 97 -9.19 -6.08 -46.78
N PRO A 98 -9.87 -6.60 -47.82
CA PRO A 98 -10.28 -5.79 -48.95
C PRO A 98 -11.26 -4.71 -48.48
N LEU A 99 -11.38 -3.61 -49.24
CA LEU A 99 -12.30 -2.51 -48.90
C LEU A 99 -13.76 -3.00 -48.70
N SER A 100 -14.13 -4.12 -49.33
CA SER A 100 -15.42 -4.81 -49.18
C SER A 100 -15.67 -5.28 -47.74
N PHE A 101 -14.65 -5.78 -47.04
CA PHE A 101 -14.76 -6.19 -45.64
C PHE A 101 -15.13 -5.00 -44.74
N ILE A 102 -14.48 -3.85 -44.96
CA ILE A 102 -14.77 -2.60 -44.23
C ILE A 102 -16.18 -2.12 -44.56
N LYS A 103 -16.58 -2.17 -45.84
CA LYS A 103 -17.91 -1.74 -46.31
C LYS A 103 -19.05 -2.56 -45.69
N GLN A 104 -18.84 -3.85 -45.42
CA GLN A 104 -19.85 -4.73 -44.82
C GLN A 104 -19.94 -4.58 -43.29
N GLN A 105 -18.79 -4.51 -42.62
CA GLN A 105 -18.72 -4.58 -41.16
C GLN A 105 -18.97 -3.22 -40.48
N LEU A 106 -18.54 -2.13 -41.11
CA LEU A 106 -18.58 -0.80 -40.49
C LEU A 106 -20.02 -0.25 -40.32
N PRO A 107 -20.96 -0.39 -41.28
CA PRO A 107 -22.34 0.07 -41.10
C PRO A 107 -23.10 -0.69 -40.01
N GLN A 108 -22.91 -2.02 -39.92
CA GLN A 108 -23.50 -2.84 -38.87
C GLN A 108 -23.01 -2.39 -37.49
N LEU A 109 -21.72 -2.08 -37.37
CA LEU A 109 -21.11 -1.61 -36.13
C LEU A 109 -21.62 -0.22 -35.74
N ILE A 110 -21.80 0.70 -36.71
CA ILE A 110 -22.37 2.03 -36.48
C ILE A 110 -23.79 1.90 -35.92
N GLN A 111 -24.62 1.06 -36.52
CA GLN A 111 -26.00 0.83 -36.08
C GLN A 111 -26.08 0.18 -34.69
N GLN A 112 -25.25 -0.84 -34.42
CA GLN A 112 -25.25 -1.57 -33.15
C GLN A 112 -24.77 -0.72 -31.96
N ASN A 113 -23.93 0.29 -32.19
CA ASN A 113 -23.34 1.10 -31.13
C ASN A 113 -23.98 2.49 -31.00
N GLY A 114 -25.13 2.72 -31.66
CA GLY A 114 -25.85 3.99 -31.59
C GLY A 114 -25.05 5.18 -32.11
N LEU A 115 -24.11 4.94 -33.03
CA LEU A 115 -23.38 6.01 -33.69
C LEU A 115 -24.24 6.58 -34.82
N GLU A 116 -24.11 7.89 -35.05
CA GLU A 116 -24.76 8.58 -36.16
C GLU A 116 -24.52 7.82 -37.49
N PRO A 117 -25.57 7.44 -38.25
CA PRO A 117 -25.50 6.52 -39.41
C PRO A 117 -24.50 6.89 -40.51
N HIS A 118 -24.03 8.14 -40.52
CA HIS A 118 -23.14 8.68 -41.53
C HIS A 118 -21.78 9.11 -40.98
N VAL A 119 -21.43 8.74 -39.74
CA VAL A 119 -20.19 9.18 -39.09
C VAL A 119 -19.17 8.05 -39.00
N MET A 120 -17.96 8.31 -39.49
CA MET A 120 -16.85 7.37 -39.40
C MET A 120 -16.40 7.21 -37.95
N PRO A 121 -16.43 5.99 -37.36
CA PRO A 121 -15.96 5.74 -36.01
C PRO A 121 -14.48 6.11 -35.84
N SER A 122 -14.14 6.72 -34.71
CA SER A 122 -12.73 7.07 -34.43
C SER A 122 -11.90 5.83 -34.10
N ALA A 123 -10.59 5.91 -34.33
CA ALA A 123 -9.67 4.84 -33.93
C ALA A 123 -9.72 4.53 -32.42
N ALA A 124 -10.06 5.51 -31.58
CA ALA A 124 -10.23 5.30 -30.15
C ALA A 124 -11.51 4.50 -29.85
N HIS A 125 -12.60 4.81 -30.56
CA HIS A 125 -13.88 4.12 -30.43
C HIS A 125 -13.80 2.66 -30.92
N LEU A 126 -13.13 2.41 -32.04
CA LEU A 126 -12.89 1.03 -32.50
C LEU A 126 -12.00 0.23 -31.52
N ARG A 127 -11.09 0.89 -30.79
CA ARG A 127 -10.29 0.23 -29.74
C ARG A 127 -11.11 -0.11 -28.50
N SER A 128 -12.02 0.78 -28.07
CA SER A 128 -12.90 0.48 -26.93
C SER A 128 -13.83 -0.70 -27.22
N LEU A 129 -14.14 -0.93 -28.50
CA LEU A 129 -14.92 -2.09 -28.96
C LEU A 129 -14.06 -3.34 -29.24
N GLY A 130 -12.75 -3.31 -28.97
CA GLY A 130 -11.85 -4.43 -29.24
C GLY A 130 -11.60 -4.73 -30.73
N ARG A 131 -12.12 -3.91 -31.64
CA ARG A 131 -12.04 -4.10 -33.10
C ARG A 131 -10.73 -3.59 -33.70
N SER A 132 -9.62 -4.18 -33.24
CA SER A 132 -8.27 -3.88 -33.75
C SER A 132 -8.06 -4.34 -35.19
N ASP A 133 -8.84 -5.33 -35.63
CA ASP A 133 -8.98 -5.81 -37.01
C ASP A 133 -9.42 -4.70 -37.97
N LEU A 134 -10.50 -3.99 -37.63
CA LEU A 134 -11.04 -2.90 -38.45
C LEU A 134 -10.09 -1.69 -38.48
N ILE A 135 -9.38 -1.40 -37.39
CA ILE A 135 -8.36 -0.33 -37.37
C ILE A 135 -7.23 -0.67 -38.33
N ALA A 136 -6.73 -1.90 -38.30
CA ALA A 136 -5.67 -2.35 -39.20
C ALA A 136 -6.15 -2.31 -40.66
N ALA A 137 -7.37 -2.77 -40.94
CA ALA A 137 -7.97 -2.73 -42.27
C ALA A 137 -8.13 -1.29 -42.79
N VAL A 138 -8.64 -0.37 -41.97
CA VAL A 138 -8.82 1.05 -42.33
C VAL A 138 -7.48 1.73 -42.58
N VAL A 139 -6.46 1.44 -41.78
CA VAL A 139 -5.10 1.97 -41.98
C VAL A 139 -4.49 1.42 -43.27
N ALA A 140 -4.65 0.12 -43.55
CA ALA A 140 -4.17 -0.51 -44.78
C ALA A 140 -4.88 0.04 -46.04
N ALA A 141 -6.15 0.42 -45.92
CA ALA A 141 -6.96 0.98 -47.01
C ALA A 141 -6.71 2.48 -47.32
N GLY A 142 -5.70 3.09 -46.69
CA GLY A 142 -5.34 4.51 -46.88
C GLY A 142 -5.71 5.42 -45.71
N GLY A 143 -6.09 4.85 -44.56
CA GLY A 143 -6.42 5.58 -43.34
C GLY A 143 -7.87 6.06 -43.26
N PHE A 144 -8.25 6.51 -42.06
CA PHE A 144 -9.65 6.84 -41.71
C PHE A 144 -10.29 7.89 -42.61
N LEU A 145 -9.54 8.88 -43.09
CA LEU A 145 -10.07 9.91 -43.99
C LEU A 145 -10.32 9.39 -45.40
N SER A 146 -9.41 8.57 -45.93
CA SER A 146 -9.56 7.98 -47.27
C SER A 146 -10.72 6.99 -47.31
N VAL A 147 -10.84 6.16 -46.26
CA VAL A 147 -11.94 5.20 -46.14
C VAL A 147 -13.26 5.91 -45.91
N ALA A 148 -13.32 6.95 -45.08
CA ALA A 148 -14.53 7.75 -44.89
C ALA A 148 -15.00 8.36 -46.22
N ALA A 149 -14.09 8.94 -47.02
CA ALA A 149 -14.41 9.47 -48.35
C ALA A 149 -14.92 8.39 -49.32
N LYS A 150 -14.28 7.21 -49.34
CA LYS A 150 -14.67 6.07 -50.21
C LYS A 150 -16.02 5.45 -49.80
N LEU A 151 -16.40 5.56 -48.53
CA LEU A 151 -17.65 5.01 -47.99
C LEU A 151 -18.76 6.06 -47.83
N GLY A 152 -18.51 7.32 -48.22
CA GLY A 152 -19.47 8.42 -48.06
C GLY A 152 -19.75 8.81 -46.59
N LEU A 153 -18.84 8.49 -45.68
CA LEU A 153 -18.97 8.80 -44.25
C LEU A 153 -18.28 10.13 -43.91
N VAL A 154 -18.84 10.85 -42.94
CA VAL A 154 -18.28 12.08 -42.38
C VAL A 154 -17.23 11.72 -41.32
N PRO A 155 -15.99 12.23 -41.40
CA PRO A 155 -15.00 12.03 -40.36
C PRO A 155 -15.49 12.56 -39.00
N ALA A 156 -15.36 11.76 -37.92
CA ALA A 156 -15.77 12.16 -36.56
C ALA A 156 -15.12 13.46 -36.03
N ARG A 157 -14.03 13.95 -36.64
CA ARG A 157 -13.44 15.26 -36.29
C ARG A 157 -14.22 16.46 -36.85
N LEU A 158 -15.07 16.24 -37.86
CA LEU A 158 -15.84 17.29 -38.54
C LEU A 158 -17.27 17.41 -38.03
N THR A 159 -17.77 16.43 -37.26
CA THR A 159 -19.13 16.44 -36.69
C THR A 159 -19.28 17.48 -35.58
N ASN A 160 -18.23 17.71 -34.78
CA ASN A 160 -18.20 18.77 -33.75
C ASN A 160 -18.33 20.21 -34.29
N ARG A 161 -18.31 20.41 -35.63
CA ARG A 161 -18.43 21.73 -36.25
C ARG A 161 -19.79 21.99 -36.91
N LYS A 162 -20.62 20.95 -37.10
CA LYS A 162 -21.94 21.06 -37.77
C LYS A 162 -23.13 20.85 -36.83
N SER A 163 -22.94 20.32 -35.63
CA SER A 163 -24.01 20.15 -34.63
C SER A 163 -24.48 21.45 -33.95
N LEU A 164 -24.06 22.62 -34.44
CA LEU A 164 -24.54 23.94 -33.99
C LEU A 164 -25.49 24.63 -34.97
N GLN A 165 -25.90 23.97 -36.06
CA GLN A 165 -26.88 24.54 -36.98
C GLN A 165 -27.92 23.48 -37.39
N LEU A 166 -29.16 23.74 -36.94
CA LEU A 166 -30.47 23.20 -37.34
C LEU A 166 -31.08 22.10 -36.47
N ALA A 167 -32.07 22.51 -35.67
CA ALA A 167 -33.46 22.05 -35.86
C ALA A 167 -34.44 23.21 -35.53
N PRO A 168 -35.64 23.23 -36.13
CA PRO A 168 -36.54 24.38 -36.17
C PRO A 168 -37.53 24.37 -34.98
N HIS A 169 -38.46 25.33 -34.99
CA HIS A 169 -39.64 25.57 -34.15
C HIS A 169 -39.49 26.34 -32.81
N GLU A 170 -40.26 27.43 -32.78
CA GLU A 170 -40.81 28.20 -31.65
C GLU A 170 -40.03 29.43 -31.12
N ARG A 171 -40.55 30.59 -31.57
CA ARG A 171 -40.34 31.94 -31.04
C ARG A 171 -41.03 32.08 -29.67
N VAL A 172 -40.39 32.73 -28.69
CA VAL A 172 -40.97 33.88 -27.94
C VAL A 172 -39.84 34.80 -27.48
N HIS A 173 -40.10 36.11 -27.61
CA HIS A 173 -39.33 37.28 -27.18
C HIS A 173 -38.48 37.14 -25.89
N LEU A 174 -37.26 37.71 -25.93
CA LEU A 174 -36.86 38.84 -25.09
C LEU A 174 -35.55 39.45 -25.62
N GLN A 175 -35.62 40.73 -25.97
CA GLN A 175 -34.52 41.56 -26.44
C GLN A 175 -33.48 41.75 -25.34
N LEU A 176 -32.19 41.50 -25.61
CA LEU A 176 -31.06 42.25 -25.07
C LEU A 176 -29.87 42.15 -26.05
N SER A 177 -29.17 43.27 -26.24
CA SER A 177 -28.31 43.67 -27.35
C SER A 177 -27.11 42.76 -27.70
N PRO A 178 -26.68 42.66 -28.98
CA PRO A 178 -25.49 41.92 -29.37
C PRO A 178 -24.22 42.77 -29.24
N GLN A 179 -23.28 42.35 -28.37
CA GLN A 179 -21.87 42.68 -28.54
C GLN A 179 -21.29 41.77 -29.63
N GLU A 180 -20.83 42.38 -30.72
CA GLU A 180 -20.18 41.73 -31.84
C GLU A 180 -18.85 41.07 -31.41
N GLN A 181 -18.75 39.75 -31.60
CA GLN A 181 -17.49 39.04 -31.73
C GLN A 181 -17.36 38.63 -33.21
N PRO A 182 -16.31 39.06 -33.94
CA PRO A 182 -16.20 38.76 -35.36
C PRO A 182 -15.86 37.29 -35.59
N SER A 183 -16.71 36.62 -36.37
CA SER A 183 -16.55 35.23 -36.80
C SER A 183 -15.36 35.10 -37.78
N THR A 184 -14.23 34.58 -37.29
CA THR A 184 -13.03 34.31 -38.12
C THR A 184 -13.18 33.01 -38.91
N SER A 185 -14.00 33.01 -39.96
CA SER A 185 -14.03 31.90 -40.94
C SER A 185 -14.32 32.37 -42.36
N ALA A 186 -13.89 33.58 -42.72
CA ALA A 186 -13.77 33.95 -44.13
C ALA A 186 -12.57 33.19 -44.75
N LYS A 187 -12.80 32.42 -45.82
CA LYS A 187 -11.73 31.81 -46.64
C LYS A 187 -10.78 32.91 -47.11
N ARG A 188 -9.63 33.07 -46.44
CA ARG A 188 -8.65 34.11 -46.77
C ARG A 188 -8.07 33.85 -48.16
N LYS A 189 -8.17 34.85 -49.05
CA LYS A 189 -7.58 34.82 -50.39
C LYS A 189 -6.09 34.50 -50.27
N ARG A 190 -5.61 33.51 -51.05
CA ARG A 190 -4.18 33.17 -51.09
C ARG A 190 -3.38 34.42 -51.48
N ARG A 191 -2.37 34.76 -50.66
CA ARG A 191 -1.43 35.85 -50.97
C ARG A 191 -0.61 35.49 -52.22
N GLN A 192 -0.14 36.52 -52.93
CA GLN A 192 0.64 36.37 -54.16
C GLN A 192 1.93 35.56 -53.94
N LYS A 193 2.42 34.92 -55.00
CA LYS A 193 3.72 34.24 -55.00
C LYS A 193 4.80 35.27 -54.66
N HIS A 194 5.70 34.95 -53.72
CA HIS A 194 6.75 35.83 -53.16
C HIS A 194 6.33 36.87 -52.11
N TYR A 195 5.06 36.96 -51.74
CA TYR A 195 4.60 37.89 -50.69
C TYR A 195 5.41 37.78 -49.38
N TRP A 196 5.66 36.55 -48.92
CA TRP A 196 6.40 36.27 -47.68
C TRP A 196 7.93 36.38 -47.81
N ASN A 197 8.47 36.54 -49.02
CA ASN A 197 9.91 36.75 -49.22
C ASN A 197 10.31 38.19 -48.87
N GLN A 198 9.38 39.13 -48.89
CA GLN A 198 9.62 40.53 -48.57
C GLN A 198 9.53 40.74 -47.05
N TRP A 199 10.62 41.23 -46.44
CA TRP A 199 10.69 41.49 -45.01
C TRP A 199 9.56 42.41 -44.51
N ARG A 200 9.27 43.51 -45.23
CA ARG A 200 8.23 44.48 -44.85
C ARG A 200 6.85 43.85 -44.70
N ASN A 201 6.51 42.86 -45.53
CA ASN A 201 5.21 42.18 -45.47
C ASN A 201 5.13 41.26 -44.25
N LEU A 202 6.23 40.56 -43.93
CA LEU A 202 6.32 39.75 -42.72
C LEU A 202 6.21 40.63 -41.49
N GLU A 203 6.98 41.72 -41.43
CA GLU A 203 7.01 42.67 -40.32
C GLU A 203 5.63 43.26 -40.05
N ALA A 204 4.96 43.81 -41.08
CA ALA A 204 3.62 44.38 -40.93
C ALA A 204 2.58 43.36 -40.44
N GLU A 205 2.50 42.18 -41.07
CA GLU A 205 1.56 41.13 -40.67
C GLU A 205 1.84 40.59 -39.26
N LEU A 206 3.11 40.58 -38.85
CA LEU A 206 3.53 40.09 -37.54
C LEU A 206 3.29 41.14 -36.46
N HIS A 207 3.46 42.44 -36.73
CA HIS A 207 3.03 43.52 -35.84
C HIS A 207 1.52 43.51 -35.62
N THR A 208 0.73 43.48 -36.71
CA THR A 208 -0.74 43.41 -36.62
C THR A 208 -1.19 42.18 -35.83
N PHE A 209 -0.55 41.03 -36.04
CA PHE A 209 -0.86 39.83 -35.26
C PHE A 209 -0.49 40.00 -33.77
N SER A 210 0.68 40.57 -33.49
CA SER A 210 1.22 40.75 -32.14
C SER A 210 0.38 41.73 -31.32
N GLU A 211 -0.09 42.82 -31.92
CA GLU A 211 -0.99 43.77 -31.29
C GLU A 211 -2.33 43.12 -30.92
N LEU A 212 -2.90 42.33 -31.82
CA LEU A 212 -4.21 41.72 -31.64
C LEU A 212 -4.22 40.52 -30.68
N HIS A 213 -3.14 39.72 -30.63
CA HIS A 213 -3.15 38.43 -29.93
C HIS A 213 -2.05 38.27 -28.88
N CYS A 214 -1.06 39.17 -28.85
CA CYS A 214 0.13 39.00 -28.03
C CYS A 214 0.53 40.30 -27.30
N ASN A 215 -0.35 41.32 -27.23
CA ASN A 215 -0.10 42.59 -26.55
C ASN A 215 1.25 43.23 -26.92
N GLY A 216 1.63 43.17 -28.20
CA GLY A 216 2.89 43.72 -28.71
C GLY A 216 4.14 42.85 -28.48
N TYR A 217 4.00 41.65 -27.89
CA TYR A 217 5.10 40.69 -27.78
C TYR A 217 5.21 39.80 -29.02
N MET A 218 6.43 39.29 -29.27
CA MET A 218 6.69 38.31 -30.32
C MET A 218 5.82 37.04 -30.12
N PRO A 219 4.99 36.65 -31.12
CA PRO A 219 4.10 35.52 -30.99
C PRO A 219 4.86 34.19 -30.95
N MET A 220 4.45 33.28 -30.08
CA MET A 220 5.00 31.93 -30.00
C MET A 220 4.53 31.08 -31.18
N GLN A 221 5.34 30.07 -31.57
CA GLN A 221 4.95 29.09 -32.59
C GLN A 221 3.56 28.50 -32.31
N ARG A 222 3.28 28.16 -31.06
CA ARG A 222 1.97 27.62 -30.66
C ARG A 222 0.84 28.62 -30.87
N GLN A 223 1.03 29.90 -30.54
CA GLN A 223 0.02 30.95 -30.73
C GLN A 223 -0.28 31.17 -32.22
N LEU A 224 0.75 31.11 -33.08
CA LEU A 224 0.56 31.18 -34.53
C LEU A 224 -0.20 29.96 -35.06
N LEU A 225 0.12 28.75 -34.58
CA LEU A 225 -0.56 27.52 -35.00
C LEU A 225 -2.01 27.46 -34.50
N ASP A 226 -2.25 27.86 -33.25
CA ASP A 226 -3.58 27.90 -32.62
C ASP A 226 -4.47 28.94 -33.32
N ALA A 227 -3.90 30.06 -33.77
CA ALA A 227 -4.59 31.06 -34.61
C ALA A 227 -4.64 30.68 -36.11
N ASN A 228 -4.23 29.46 -36.46
CA ASN A 228 -4.18 28.95 -37.83
C ASN A 228 -3.35 29.81 -38.80
N ARG A 229 -2.35 30.55 -38.28
CA ARG A 229 -1.37 31.36 -39.01
C ARG A 229 -0.08 30.59 -39.31
N SER A 230 -0.25 29.40 -39.90
CA SER A 230 0.87 28.56 -40.32
C SER A 230 1.71 29.22 -41.43
N ASP A 231 1.08 30.10 -42.22
CA ASP A 231 1.72 30.95 -43.22
C ASP A 231 2.75 31.90 -42.59
N LEU A 232 2.35 32.61 -41.53
CA LEU A 232 3.20 33.55 -40.81
C LEU A 232 4.33 32.83 -40.09
N PHE A 233 4.07 31.66 -39.49
CA PHE A 233 5.11 30.81 -38.90
C PHE A 233 6.17 30.38 -39.93
N ASN A 234 5.75 29.94 -41.10
CA ASN A 234 6.67 29.54 -42.17
C ASN A 234 7.47 30.73 -42.73
N ALA A 235 6.84 31.91 -42.83
CA ALA A 235 7.53 33.14 -43.21
C ALA A 235 8.60 33.54 -42.17
N VAL A 236 8.31 33.44 -40.87
CA VAL A 236 9.32 33.65 -39.82
C VAL A 236 10.51 32.69 -39.97
N ARG A 237 10.24 31.43 -40.34
CA ARG A 237 11.32 30.45 -40.59
C ARG A 237 12.17 30.81 -41.81
N LEU A 238 11.55 31.34 -42.87
CA LEU A 238 12.24 31.81 -44.07
C LEU A 238 13.21 32.96 -43.76
N HIS A 239 12.86 33.84 -42.84
CA HIS A 239 13.67 35.01 -42.44
C HIS A 239 14.62 34.74 -41.26
N GLY A 240 15.05 33.49 -41.07
CA GLY A 240 16.08 33.14 -40.08
C GLY A 240 15.55 32.82 -38.68
N GLY A 241 14.25 32.58 -38.52
CA GLY A 241 13.63 32.06 -37.31
C GLY A 241 13.24 33.12 -36.27
N MET A 242 12.49 32.67 -35.24
CA MET A 242 11.78 33.54 -34.28
C MET A 242 12.69 34.57 -33.58
N ALA A 243 13.90 34.18 -33.16
CA ALA A 243 14.82 35.07 -32.46
C ALA A 243 15.43 36.15 -33.38
N THR A 244 15.70 35.80 -34.63
CA THR A 244 16.24 36.73 -35.64
C THR A 244 15.17 37.74 -36.04
N VAL A 245 13.95 37.24 -36.29
CA VAL A 245 12.80 38.08 -36.65
C VAL A 245 12.37 38.97 -35.47
N ALA A 246 12.36 38.48 -34.23
CA ALA A 246 12.02 39.30 -33.05
C ALA A 246 12.97 40.50 -32.89
N ARG A 247 14.28 40.27 -33.04
CA ARG A 247 15.28 41.35 -32.98
C ARG A 247 15.12 42.33 -34.13
N ARG A 248 14.87 41.82 -35.33
CA ARG A 248 14.79 42.63 -36.55
C ARG A 248 13.48 43.43 -36.63
N ALA A 249 12.38 42.91 -36.11
CA ALA A 249 11.07 43.56 -36.03
C ALA A 249 10.88 44.38 -34.74
N ALA A 250 11.93 44.54 -33.93
CA ALA A 250 11.89 45.28 -32.65
C ALA A 250 10.75 44.84 -31.70
N LEU A 251 10.34 43.57 -31.76
CA LEU A 251 9.29 43.03 -30.89
C LEU A 251 9.91 42.47 -29.61
N ALA A 252 9.31 42.81 -28.47
CA ALA A 252 9.75 42.29 -27.19
C ALA A 252 9.59 40.74 -27.17
N PRO A 253 10.61 39.99 -26.72
CA PRO A 253 10.46 38.55 -26.56
C PRO A 253 9.35 38.25 -25.57
N ALA A 254 8.46 37.30 -25.89
CA ALA A 254 7.37 36.91 -25.01
C ALA A 254 7.87 36.59 -23.58
N PRO A 255 7.08 36.83 -22.52
CA PRO A 255 7.48 36.57 -21.13
C PRO A 255 7.95 35.12 -20.88
N SER A 256 7.47 34.16 -21.68
CA SER A 256 7.91 32.76 -21.63
C SER A 256 9.32 32.54 -22.20
N TYR A 257 9.81 33.39 -23.12
CA TYR A 257 11.21 33.36 -23.59
C TYR A 257 12.18 33.87 -22.53
N ALA A 258 11.76 34.83 -21.68
CA ALA A 258 12.54 35.25 -20.51
C ALA A 258 12.72 34.12 -19.47
N SER A 259 11.92 33.04 -19.55
CA SER A 259 12.03 31.88 -18.66
C SER A 259 13.10 30.85 -19.08
N LYS A 260 13.64 30.93 -20.31
CA LYS A 260 14.78 30.10 -20.70
C LYS A 260 16.04 30.73 -20.13
N ARG A 261 16.38 30.31 -18.90
CA ARG A 261 17.64 30.66 -18.24
C ARG A 261 18.81 30.42 -19.21
N PRO A 262 19.80 31.33 -19.27
CA PRO A 262 20.88 31.26 -20.25
C PRO A 262 21.61 29.91 -20.20
N HIS A 263 22.19 29.52 -21.33
CA HIS A 263 22.95 28.27 -21.41
C HIS A 263 24.09 28.31 -20.37
N GLY A 264 24.19 27.29 -19.52
CA GLY A 264 25.16 27.28 -18.41
C GLY A 264 24.67 27.85 -17.07
N TYR A 265 23.44 28.40 -16.98
CA TYR A 265 22.89 28.92 -15.73
C TYR A 265 22.95 27.91 -14.56
N TRP A 266 22.71 26.63 -14.85
CA TRP A 266 22.78 25.55 -13.86
C TRP A 266 24.15 24.91 -13.74
N SER A 267 25.19 25.44 -14.38
CA SER A 267 26.55 24.93 -14.23
C SER A 267 27.27 25.51 -13.02
N ASP A 268 26.79 26.62 -12.46
CA ASP A 268 27.32 27.21 -11.23
C ASP A 268 26.57 26.64 -9.99
N PRO A 269 27.27 25.98 -9.05
CA PRO A 269 26.67 25.49 -7.81
C PRO A 269 26.15 26.61 -6.91
N ALA A 270 26.74 27.81 -6.93
CA ALA A 270 26.28 28.94 -6.11
C ALA A 270 24.86 29.39 -6.51
N VAL A 271 24.58 29.40 -7.81
CA VAL A 271 23.26 29.71 -8.36
C VAL A 271 22.24 28.66 -7.94
N LEU A 272 22.61 27.37 -7.97
CA LEU A 272 21.76 26.29 -7.47
C LEU A 272 21.46 26.47 -5.97
N HIS A 273 22.49 26.74 -5.16
CA HIS A 273 22.38 26.96 -3.72
C HIS A 273 21.42 28.10 -3.38
N ALA A 274 21.58 29.26 -4.03
CA ALA A 274 20.70 30.41 -3.83
C ALA A 274 19.24 30.11 -4.22
N GLN A 275 19.02 29.40 -5.32
CA GLN A 275 17.69 29.01 -5.77
C GLN A 275 17.02 28.00 -4.84
N LEU A 276 17.79 27.04 -4.30
CA LEU A 276 17.31 26.09 -3.30
C LEU A 276 16.95 26.78 -1.99
N LEU A 277 17.81 27.66 -1.47
CA LEU A 277 17.53 28.45 -0.25
C LEU A 277 16.25 29.29 -0.41
N THR A 278 16.11 29.97 -1.55
CA THR A 278 14.91 30.75 -1.88
C THR A 278 13.67 29.84 -1.96
N PHE A 279 13.80 28.67 -2.57
CA PHE A 279 12.71 27.70 -2.66
C PHE A 279 12.30 27.18 -1.28
N THR A 280 13.27 26.81 -0.43
CA THR A 280 13.01 26.31 0.92
C THR A 280 12.37 27.36 1.80
N ALA A 281 12.81 28.62 1.71
CA ALA A 281 12.22 29.72 2.47
C ALA A 281 10.76 29.99 2.06
N ARG A 282 10.44 29.97 0.76
CA ARG A 282 9.07 30.21 0.27
C ARG A 282 8.09 29.07 0.57
N ASN A 283 8.58 27.83 0.66
CA ASN A 283 7.73 26.65 0.81
C ASN A 283 7.76 26.05 2.23
N GLY A 284 8.43 26.70 3.18
CA GLY A 284 8.49 26.26 4.58
C GLY A 284 9.38 25.04 4.84
N TYR A 285 10.39 24.80 3.98
CA TYR A 285 11.34 23.68 4.13
C TYR A 285 12.66 24.14 4.79
N HIS A 286 12.60 24.98 5.83
CA HIS A 286 13.80 25.53 6.46
C HIS A 286 14.73 24.43 6.98
N GLY A 287 15.97 24.39 6.47
CA GLY A 287 16.97 23.39 6.85
C GLY A 287 16.68 21.96 6.36
N LEU A 288 15.68 21.75 5.51
CA LEU A 288 15.31 20.43 4.98
C LEU A 288 15.55 20.39 3.47
N MET A 289 16.21 19.33 2.99
CA MET A 289 16.44 19.18 1.55
C MET A 289 15.14 18.73 0.84
N PRO A 290 14.57 19.53 -0.08
CA PRO A 290 13.35 19.17 -0.78
C PRO A 290 13.53 17.88 -1.60
N THR A 291 12.52 17.02 -1.59
CA THR A 291 12.52 15.80 -2.41
C THR A 291 12.29 16.13 -3.89
N ARG A 292 12.78 15.26 -4.78
CA ARG A 292 12.53 15.35 -6.23
C ARG A 292 11.04 15.51 -6.57
N ARG A 293 10.16 14.83 -5.84
CA ARG A 293 8.70 14.91 -6.05
C ARG A 293 8.15 16.27 -5.65
N GLN A 294 8.60 16.83 -4.52
CA GLN A 294 8.19 18.17 -4.07
C GLN A 294 8.63 19.25 -5.06
N LEU A 295 9.87 19.21 -5.54
CA LEU A 295 10.37 20.13 -6.56
C LEU A 295 9.55 20.06 -7.85
N ARG A 296 9.27 18.84 -8.35
CA ARG A 296 8.43 18.66 -9.55
C ARG A 296 7.00 19.13 -9.36
N LYS A 297 6.37 18.84 -8.22
CA LYS A 297 5.00 19.28 -7.91
C LYS A 297 4.90 20.80 -7.86
N ALA A 298 5.94 21.48 -7.39
CA ALA A 298 6.04 22.94 -7.39
C ALA A 298 6.43 23.53 -8.77
N GLY A 299 6.43 22.73 -9.84
CA GLY A 299 6.84 23.17 -11.18
C GLY A 299 8.34 23.44 -11.34
N ARG A 300 9.15 23.13 -10.32
CA ARG A 300 10.59 23.37 -10.28
C ARG A 300 11.40 22.13 -10.64
N ALA A 301 11.07 21.52 -11.77
CA ALA A 301 11.81 20.38 -12.31
C ALA A 301 13.25 20.76 -12.75
N ASP A 302 13.47 22.05 -13.03
CA ASP A 302 14.76 22.69 -13.31
C ASP A 302 15.75 22.50 -12.14
N ILE A 303 15.34 22.85 -10.92
CA ILE A 303 16.15 22.67 -9.71
C ILE A 303 16.45 21.18 -9.50
N ALA A 304 15.43 20.33 -9.65
CA ALA A 304 15.60 18.89 -9.44
C ALA A 304 16.66 18.27 -10.36
N TYR A 305 16.72 18.74 -11.62
CA TYR A 305 17.74 18.31 -12.57
C TYR A 305 19.12 18.89 -12.24
N ALA A 306 19.18 20.17 -11.86
CA ALA A 306 20.44 20.81 -11.45
C ALA A 306 21.07 20.12 -10.24
N VAL A 307 20.27 19.74 -9.23
CA VAL A 307 20.74 18.94 -8.08
C VAL A 307 21.35 17.62 -8.52
N GLU A 308 20.72 16.92 -9.48
CA GLU A 308 21.25 15.64 -10.00
C GLU A 308 22.56 15.84 -10.76
N LYS A 309 22.73 16.97 -11.46
CA LYS A 309 23.96 17.31 -12.18
C LYS A 309 25.13 17.61 -11.22
N HIS A 310 24.87 18.23 -10.08
CA HIS A 310 25.87 18.65 -9.09
C HIS A 310 26.10 17.63 -7.96
N GLY A 311 26.14 16.33 -8.29
CA GLY A 311 26.46 15.28 -7.30
C GLY A 311 25.28 14.75 -6.48
N GLY A 312 24.06 15.22 -6.75
CA GLY A 312 22.82 14.67 -6.19
C GLY A 312 22.43 15.26 -4.83
N TYR A 313 21.26 14.83 -4.35
CA TYR A 313 20.59 15.45 -3.19
C TYR A 313 21.37 15.30 -1.88
N SER A 314 22.19 14.26 -1.73
CA SER A 314 23.01 14.07 -0.53
C SER A 314 24.16 15.07 -0.45
N SER A 315 24.84 15.31 -1.57
CA SER A 315 26.00 16.20 -1.64
C SER A 315 25.58 17.63 -1.38
N ILE A 316 24.61 18.11 -2.16
CA ILE A 316 24.07 19.47 -2.03
C ILE A 316 23.46 19.72 -0.65
N ALA A 317 22.86 18.71 -0.03
CA ALA A 317 22.36 18.85 1.33
C ALA A 317 23.48 18.96 2.37
N ALA A 318 24.59 18.22 2.20
CA ALA A 318 25.76 18.38 3.07
C ALA A 318 26.35 19.79 2.92
N ASP A 319 26.47 20.27 1.68
CA ASP A 319 27.03 21.59 1.36
C ASP A 319 26.19 22.74 1.92
N LEU A 320 24.86 22.59 1.92
CA LEU A 320 23.91 23.57 2.48
C LEU A 320 23.56 23.34 3.96
N HIS A 321 24.18 22.34 4.61
CA HIS A 321 23.82 21.88 5.95
C HIS A 321 22.32 21.54 6.12
N PHE A 322 21.68 21.10 5.04
CA PHE A 322 20.30 20.63 5.05
C PHE A 322 20.20 19.18 5.52
N VAL A 323 19.13 18.88 6.26
CA VAL A 323 18.80 17.50 6.60
C VAL A 323 18.24 16.82 5.36
N TRP A 324 19.01 15.89 4.79
CA TRP A 324 18.55 15.03 3.72
C TRP A 324 17.96 13.73 4.26
N HIS A 325 16.71 13.48 3.88
CA HIS A 325 15.98 12.29 4.28
C HIS A 325 16.42 11.04 3.50
N GLY A 326 17.24 11.12 2.45
CA GLY A 326 17.58 9.95 1.63
C GLY A 326 16.43 9.50 0.70
N PRO A 327 16.72 8.70 -0.34
CA PRO A 327 15.69 8.15 -1.22
C PRO A 327 14.84 7.11 -0.48
N CYS A 328 13.61 6.82 -0.93
CA CYS A 328 12.79 5.76 -0.32
C CYS A 328 13.51 4.39 -0.24
N SER A 329 14.45 4.12 -1.16
CA SER A 329 15.31 2.94 -1.12
C SER A 329 16.29 2.90 0.06
N TYR A 330 16.73 4.06 0.57
CA TYR A 330 17.56 4.17 1.77
C TYR A 330 16.82 3.68 3.01
N TRP A 331 15.53 4.05 3.13
CA TRP A 331 14.67 3.64 4.26
C TRP A 331 14.15 2.21 4.16
N ARG A 332 14.24 1.54 3.00
CA ARG A 332 13.92 0.10 2.89
C ARG A 332 14.92 -0.80 3.59
N VAL A 333 16.12 -0.28 3.89
CA VAL A 333 17.17 -1.02 4.58
C VAL A 333 17.04 -0.77 6.08
N PHE A 334 16.61 -1.78 6.83
CA PHE A 334 16.35 -1.66 8.27
C PHE A 334 17.55 -1.12 9.06
N ARG A 335 18.77 -1.53 8.69
CA ARG A 335 20.02 -1.07 9.32
C ARG A 335 20.19 0.45 9.27
N ASN A 336 19.68 1.12 8.23
CA ASN A 336 19.73 2.58 8.13
C ASN A 336 18.75 3.25 9.10
N VAL A 337 17.55 2.66 9.26
CA VAL A 337 16.54 3.12 10.23
C VAL A 337 17.08 2.96 11.64
N GLN A 338 17.60 1.78 11.98
CA GLN A 338 18.21 1.50 13.27
C GLN A 338 19.36 2.47 13.58
N ARG A 339 20.29 2.68 12.63
CA ARG A 339 21.43 3.60 12.82
C ARG A 339 20.97 5.02 13.09
N ARG A 340 20.04 5.55 12.29
CA ARG A 340 19.53 6.91 12.42
C ARG A 340 18.71 7.10 13.70
N LEU A 341 17.92 6.10 14.08
CA LEU A 341 17.10 6.11 15.29
C LEU A 341 17.98 6.08 16.53
N MET A 342 18.98 5.20 16.57
CA MET A 342 19.96 5.13 17.67
C MET A 342 20.76 6.43 17.82
N ALA A 343 21.19 7.04 16.70
CA ALA A 343 21.87 8.33 16.74
C ALA A 343 20.97 9.44 17.32
N TYR A 344 19.69 9.47 16.93
CA TYR A 344 18.71 10.39 17.49
C TYR A 344 18.46 10.14 18.99
N MET A 345 18.32 8.88 19.40
CA MET A 345 18.15 8.53 20.82
C MET A 345 19.33 8.98 21.68
N ARG A 346 20.57 8.80 21.21
CA ARG A 346 21.77 9.33 21.88
C ARG A 346 21.73 10.84 22.01
N SER A 347 21.35 11.56 20.95
CA SER A 347 21.25 13.02 20.97
C SER A 347 20.16 13.53 21.93
N GLN A 348 19.12 12.73 22.18
CA GLN A 348 18.00 13.05 23.05
C GLN A 348 18.15 12.46 24.47
N GLN A 349 19.29 11.83 24.77
CA GLN A 349 19.55 11.12 26.03
C GLN A 349 18.47 10.08 26.39
N LEU A 350 17.84 9.48 25.38
CA LEU A 350 16.86 8.42 25.55
C LEU A 350 17.58 7.09 25.68
N ARG A 351 17.45 6.43 26.84
CA ARG A 351 17.98 5.07 27.09
C ARG A 351 16.86 4.05 26.95
N ASP A 352 17.04 3.10 26.05
CA ASP A 352 16.22 1.89 25.88
C ASP A 352 14.71 2.11 25.74
N VAL A 353 14.28 3.34 25.42
CA VAL A 353 12.89 3.74 25.24
C VAL A 353 12.68 4.25 23.83
N MET A 354 11.70 3.65 23.14
CA MET A 354 11.32 4.06 21.79
C MET A 354 10.77 5.50 21.82
N PRO A 355 11.35 6.45 21.07
CA PRO A 355 10.83 7.81 21.00
C PRO A 355 9.43 7.82 20.39
N SER A 356 8.52 8.64 20.93
CA SER A 356 7.18 8.76 20.36
C SER A 356 7.20 9.50 19.02
N VAL A 357 6.25 9.17 18.14
CA VAL A 357 6.07 9.84 16.83
C VAL A 357 5.91 11.34 17.00
N HIS A 358 5.14 11.78 18.01
CA HIS A 358 4.94 13.19 18.30
C HIS A 358 6.25 13.90 18.67
N ARG A 359 7.13 13.25 19.43
CA ARG A 359 8.45 13.81 19.78
C ARG A 359 9.33 13.95 18.55
N MET A 360 9.44 12.87 17.75
CA MET A 360 10.21 12.90 16.51
C MET A 360 9.72 14.00 15.55
N HIS A 361 8.41 14.20 15.45
CA HIS A 361 7.85 15.32 14.67
C HIS A 361 8.22 16.69 15.22
N ARG A 362 8.09 16.90 16.54
CA ARG A 362 8.46 18.16 17.19
C ARG A 362 9.93 18.52 16.93
N ASP A 363 10.79 17.51 16.94
CA ASP A 363 12.23 17.67 16.72
C ASP A 363 12.60 17.71 15.23
N GLY A 364 11.63 17.82 14.32
CA GLY A 364 11.84 17.87 12.88
C GLY A 364 12.31 16.55 12.25
N ARG A 365 12.34 15.46 13.01
CA ARG A 365 12.78 14.12 12.59
C ARG A 365 11.68 13.31 11.91
N ILE A 366 11.04 13.95 10.92
CA ILE A 366 10.01 13.35 10.07
C ILE A 366 10.61 12.19 9.24
N ASP A 367 11.91 12.25 8.98
CA ASP A 367 12.72 11.20 8.33
C ASP A 367 12.60 9.87 9.06
N LEU A 368 12.76 9.89 10.39
CA LEU A 368 12.68 8.70 11.23
C LEU A 368 11.27 8.14 11.25
N VAL A 369 10.24 9.00 11.32
CA VAL A 369 8.84 8.57 11.28
C VAL A 369 8.54 7.83 9.99
N HIS A 370 9.01 8.34 8.84
CA HIS A 370 8.85 7.68 7.56
C HIS A 370 9.62 6.35 7.46
N GLY A 371 10.88 6.33 7.93
CA GLY A 371 11.68 5.12 7.98
C GLY A 371 11.07 4.03 8.84
N ILE A 372 10.56 4.41 10.01
CA ILE A 372 9.87 3.51 10.94
C ILE A 372 8.57 2.97 10.31
N ALA A 373 7.77 3.83 9.68
CA ALA A 373 6.55 3.41 9.00
C ALA A 373 6.83 2.40 7.86
N THR A 374 7.94 2.57 7.13
CA THR A 374 8.37 1.65 6.06
C THR A 374 8.65 0.23 6.58
N HIS A 375 8.97 0.08 7.86
CA HIS A 375 9.29 -1.19 8.50
C HIS A 375 8.19 -1.71 9.45
N GLY A 376 6.92 -1.37 9.18
CA GLY A 376 5.78 -1.88 9.95
C GLY A 376 5.40 -1.03 11.15
N GLY A 377 5.98 0.16 11.28
CA GLY A 377 5.62 1.12 12.32
C GLY A 377 6.44 0.98 13.60
N ILE A 378 6.10 1.82 14.57
CA ILE A 378 6.92 2.05 15.77
C ILE A 378 7.05 0.80 16.66
N MET A 379 6.02 -0.05 16.71
CA MET A 379 5.98 -1.29 17.49
C MET A 379 6.96 -2.33 16.95
N VAL A 380 6.83 -2.64 15.66
CA VAL A 380 7.67 -3.64 14.98
C VAL A 380 9.14 -3.23 15.01
N VAL A 381 9.41 -1.94 14.81
CA VAL A 381 10.78 -1.42 14.86
C VAL A 381 11.34 -1.44 16.27
N ALA A 382 10.55 -1.10 17.29
CA ALA A 382 10.99 -1.14 18.68
C ALA A 382 11.30 -2.56 19.14
N GLU A 383 10.41 -3.52 18.87
CA GLU A 383 10.62 -4.94 19.16
C GLU A 383 11.89 -5.46 18.50
N ARG A 384 12.07 -5.16 17.21
CA ARG A 384 13.24 -5.61 16.44
C ARG A 384 14.56 -5.01 16.91
N ILE A 385 14.55 -3.88 17.61
CA ILE A 385 15.74 -3.22 18.17
C ILE A 385 15.90 -3.54 19.66
N GLY A 386 14.89 -4.11 20.32
CA GLY A 386 14.87 -4.34 21.77
C GLY A 386 14.56 -3.07 22.58
N LEU A 387 13.83 -2.11 22.01
CA LEU A 387 13.45 -0.87 22.68
C LEU A 387 12.11 -1.02 23.39
N ARG A 388 12.01 -0.49 24.62
CA ARG A 388 10.75 -0.43 25.35
C ARG A 388 9.85 0.65 24.77
N VAL A 389 8.66 0.27 24.32
CA VAL A 389 7.67 1.26 23.85
C VAL A 389 6.88 1.79 25.05
N VAL A 390 7.15 3.04 25.43
CA VAL A 390 6.38 3.74 26.45
C VAL A 390 5.35 4.63 25.76
N TYR A 391 4.13 4.13 25.61
CA TYR A 391 2.99 5.03 25.41
C TYR A 391 2.49 5.46 26.79
N PRO A 392 2.25 6.75 27.03
CA PRO A 392 1.44 7.13 28.17
C PRO A 392 0.04 6.57 27.95
N ARG A 393 -0.25 5.37 28.46
CA ARG A 393 -1.61 4.83 28.50
C ARG A 393 -2.44 5.83 29.30
N ARG A 394 -3.35 6.51 28.61
CA ARG A 394 -4.33 7.35 29.29
C ARG A 394 -5.22 6.43 30.11
N LYS A 395 -5.57 6.84 31.33
CA LYS A 395 -6.49 6.07 32.16
C LYS A 395 -7.85 5.94 31.45
N PRO A 396 -8.63 4.87 31.68
CA PRO A 396 -9.92 4.67 31.01
C PRO A 396 -10.86 5.88 31.10
N GLU A 397 -10.88 6.57 32.24
CA GLU A 397 -11.74 7.74 32.49
C GLU A 397 -11.38 8.94 31.60
N TYR A 398 -10.17 8.96 31.03
CA TYR A 398 -9.78 9.97 30.06
C TYR A 398 -10.57 9.85 28.75
N TRP A 399 -10.87 8.62 28.32
CA TRP A 399 -11.55 8.33 27.05
C TRP A 399 -13.06 8.45 27.13
N GLU A 400 -13.64 8.39 28.32
CA GLU A 400 -15.07 8.60 28.54
C GLU A 400 -15.53 10.00 28.13
N LYS A 401 -14.63 10.99 28.08
CA LYS A 401 -14.93 12.36 27.65
C LYS A 401 -14.74 12.50 26.14
N PRO A 402 -15.80 12.73 25.33
CA PRO A 402 -15.69 12.84 23.87
C PRO A 402 -14.72 13.95 23.43
N ALA A 403 -14.64 15.05 24.19
CA ALA A 403 -13.70 16.15 23.93
C ALA A 403 -12.22 15.72 23.96
N ASN A 404 -11.86 14.73 24.77
CA ASN A 404 -10.49 14.20 24.81
C ASN A 404 -10.18 13.38 23.56
N ILE A 405 -11.12 12.57 23.09
CA ILE A 405 -10.98 11.83 21.83
C ILE A 405 -10.84 12.82 20.67
N GLN A 406 -11.69 13.85 20.60
CA GLN A 406 -11.60 14.92 19.59
C GLN A 406 -10.23 15.62 19.60
N ARG A 407 -9.74 16.00 20.79
CA ARG A 407 -8.43 16.64 20.95
C ARG A 407 -7.30 15.74 20.44
N GLU A 408 -7.34 14.46 20.77
CA GLU A 408 -6.32 13.49 20.37
C GLU A 408 -6.37 13.23 18.85
N VAL A 409 -7.56 13.11 18.25
CA VAL A 409 -7.72 13.02 16.78
C VAL A 409 -7.18 14.27 16.08
N HIS A 410 -7.53 15.47 16.58
CA HIS A 410 -6.98 16.72 16.05
C HIS A 410 -5.46 16.80 16.19
N SER A 411 -4.89 16.30 17.29
CA SER A 411 -3.44 16.28 17.47
C SER A 411 -2.76 15.46 16.38
N ILE A 412 -3.34 14.33 15.99
CA ILE A 412 -2.82 13.46 14.92
C ILE A 412 -2.97 14.14 13.56
N LEU A 413 -4.11 14.76 13.29
CA LEU A 413 -4.35 15.46 12.03
C LEU A 413 -3.37 16.62 11.80
N ARG A 414 -3.00 17.36 12.85
CA ARG A 414 -1.98 18.43 12.72
C ARG A 414 -0.63 17.89 12.22
N LEU A 415 -0.30 16.64 12.56
CA LEU A 415 0.94 15.98 12.14
C LEU A 415 0.88 15.45 10.70
N GLN A 416 -0.31 15.38 10.10
CA GLN A 416 -0.49 14.93 8.73
C GLN A 416 -0.29 16.07 7.71
N PRO A 417 0.11 15.75 6.46
CA PRO A 417 0.13 16.71 5.35
C PRO A 417 -1.21 17.43 5.20
N LEU A 418 -1.21 18.69 4.76
CA LEU A 418 -2.41 19.54 4.64
C LEU A 418 -3.58 18.86 3.90
N GLU A 419 -3.27 18.06 2.89
CA GLU A 419 -4.23 17.29 2.09
C GLU A 419 -4.93 16.19 2.92
N ALA A 420 -4.19 15.54 3.83
CA ALA A 420 -4.67 14.47 4.70
C ALA A 420 -5.45 14.99 5.93
N ARG A 421 -5.34 16.28 6.27
CA ARG A 421 -6.02 16.88 7.44
C ARG A 421 -7.54 16.91 7.33
N LYS A 422 -8.06 16.83 6.10
CA LYS A 422 -9.50 16.79 5.81
C LYS A 422 -10.09 15.40 5.97
N PHE A 423 -9.26 14.38 6.22
CA PHE A 423 -9.67 13.00 6.24
C PHE A 423 -9.56 12.36 7.62
N MET A 424 -10.57 11.56 8.00
CA MET A 424 -10.60 10.79 9.23
C MET A 424 -9.55 9.68 9.16
N PRO A 425 -8.63 9.57 10.15
CA PRO A 425 -7.67 8.48 10.21
C PRO A 425 -8.36 7.12 10.37
N SER A 426 -7.96 6.12 9.59
CA SER A 426 -8.49 4.76 9.74
C SER A 426 -7.95 4.10 11.00
N SER A 427 -8.65 3.06 11.49
CA SER A 427 -8.20 2.24 12.63
C SER A 427 -6.77 1.70 12.40
N VAL A 428 -6.52 1.15 11.20
CA VAL A 428 -5.19 0.66 10.80
C VAL A 428 -4.14 1.77 10.84
N ALA A 429 -4.46 2.96 10.33
CA ALA A 429 -3.53 4.09 10.35
C ALA A 429 -3.18 4.51 11.78
N LEU A 430 -4.16 4.56 12.69
CA LEU A 430 -3.92 4.87 14.10
C LEU A 430 -3.07 3.79 14.78
N VAL A 431 -3.35 2.52 14.54
CA VAL A 431 -2.57 1.39 15.07
C VAL A 431 -1.11 1.43 14.57
N GLN A 432 -0.90 1.69 13.28
CA GLN A 432 0.44 1.85 12.69
C GLN A 432 1.20 3.06 13.27
N MET A 433 0.48 4.11 13.66
CA MET A 433 1.04 5.26 14.38
C MET A 433 1.27 5.00 15.88
N GLY A 434 0.97 3.80 16.37
CA GLY A 434 1.10 3.43 17.78
C GLY A 434 -0.04 3.94 18.67
N ARG A 435 -1.15 4.38 18.08
CA ARG A 435 -2.33 4.95 18.75
C ARG A 435 -3.50 3.99 18.76
N ALA A 436 -3.23 2.73 19.09
CA ALA A 436 -4.26 1.70 19.25
C ALA A 436 -5.23 2.03 20.41
N ASP A 437 -4.75 2.76 21.42
CA ASP A 437 -5.56 3.31 22.51
C ASP A 437 -6.66 4.25 22.00
N LEU A 438 -6.30 5.18 21.11
CA LEU A 438 -7.23 6.10 20.49
C LEU A 438 -8.18 5.39 19.52
N ALA A 439 -7.69 4.41 18.76
CA ALA A 439 -8.53 3.60 17.90
C ALA A 439 -9.60 2.84 18.72
N ALA A 440 -9.20 2.22 19.83
CA ALA A 440 -10.14 1.59 20.76
C ALA A 440 -11.11 2.60 21.36
N ALA A 441 -10.63 3.78 21.78
CA ALA A 441 -11.48 4.83 22.34
C ALA A 441 -12.52 5.35 21.32
N ILE A 442 -12.12 5.58 20.07
CA ILE A 442 -13.05 5.97 18.99
C ILE A 442 -14.10 4.88 18.77
N ARG A 443 -13.69 3.61 18.73
CA ARG A 443 -14.60 2.47 18.59
C ARG A 443 -15.62 2.40 19.72
N ASP A 444 -15.13 2.53 20.95
CA ASP A 444 -15.90 2.25 22.17
C ASP A 444 -16.77 3.45 22.58
N HIS A 445 -16.46 4.68 22.13
CA HIS A 445 -17.15 5.91 22.52
C HIS A 445 -17.73 6.72 21.33
N GLY A 446 -18.51 6.07 20.45
CA GLY A 446 -19.31 6.73 19.41
C GLY A 446 -19.01 6.27 17.98
N GLY A 447 -17.86 5.63 17.75
CA GLY A 447 -17.46 5.11 16.44
C GLY A 447 -16.85 6.15 15.51
N TRP A 448 -16.24 5.67 14.42
CA TRP A 448 -15.51 6.53 13.47
C TRP A 448 -16.42 7.55 12.77
N VAL A 449 -17.65 7.18 12.43
CA VAL A 449 -18.60 8.05 11.72
C VAL A 449 -19.00 9.23 12.58
N TYR A 450 -19.28 9.00 13.86
CA TYR A 450 -19.64 10.04 14.82
C TYR A 450 -18.53 11.10 14.94
N TYR A 451 -17.28 10.68 15.19
CA TYR A 451 -16.18 11.63 15.32
C TYR A 451 -15.79 12.28 13.99
N ALA A 452 -15.97 11.60 12.85
CA ALA A 452 -15.75 12.20 11.55
C ALA A 452 -16.73 13.36 11.31
N GLN A 453 -18.02 13.18 11.59
CA GLN A 453 -19.04 14.23 11.47
C GLN A 453 -18.78 15.39 12.42
N GLN A 454 -18.54 15.11 13.69
CA GLN A 454 -18.27 16.13 14.72
C GLN A 454 -17.05 16.99 14.41
N LEU A 455 -16.02 16.41 13.79
CA LEU A 455 -14.78 17.10 13.45
C LEU A 455 -14.75 17.66 12.02
N GLY A 456 -15.83 17.50 11.25
CA GLY A 456 -15.90 17.94 9.84
C GLY A 456 -14.93 17.18 8.91
N LEU A 457 -14.60 15.93 9.24
CA LEU A 457 -13.65 15.10 8.51
C LEU A 457 -14.37 14.17 7.53
N ARG A 458 -13.77 13.95 6.37
CA ARG A 458 -14.23 13.00 5.35
C ARG A 458 -13.55 11.65 5.51
N PHE A 459 -14.13 10.56 5.05
CA PHE A 459 -13.39 9.30 4.97
C PHE A 459 -12.41 9.34 3.79
N ALA A 460 -11.19 8.83 3.97
CA ALA A 460 -10.15 8.81 2.93
C ALA A 460 -10.43 7.80 1.81
N PHE A 461 -11.37 6.89 2.03
CA PHE A 461 -11.87 6.02 0.98
C PHE A 461 -12.70 6.88 0.03
N GLU A 462 -12.39 6.84 -1.26
CA GLU A 462 -13.26 7.40 -2.30
C GLU A 462 -14.66 6.86 -2.02
N THR A 463 -15.60 7.74 -1.67
CA THR A 463 -17.01 7.39 -1.57
C THR A 463 -17.36 6.74 -2.89
N ARG A 464 -17.51 5.42 -2.85
CA ARG A 464 -17.89 4.65 -4.02
C ARG A 464 -19.21 5.24 -4.53
N THR A 465 -19.36 5.33 -5.85
CA THR A 465 -20.54 5.93 -6.47
C THR A 465 -21.82 5.31 -5.92
N GLN A 466 -22.91 6.08 -5.87
CA GLN A 466 -24.21 5.57 -5.41
C GLN A 466 -24.56 4.26 -6.15
N GLY A 467 -24.97 3.23 -5.40
CA GLY A 467 -25.24 1.89 -5.94
C GLY A 467 -24.03 0.97 -6.10
N PHE A 468 -22.81 1.39 -5.77
CA PHE A 468 -21.61 0.54 -5.86
C PHE A 468 -21.75 -0.76 -5.07
N TRP A 469 -22.23 -0.69 -3.82
CA TRP A 469 -22.40 -1.84 -2.94
C TRP A 469 -23.64 -2.70 -3.28
N GLN A 470 -24.56 -2.19 -4.11
CA GLN A 470 -25.72 -2.95 -4.60
C GLN A 470 -25.33 -3.90 -5.74
N ARG A 471 -24.18 -3.70 -6.38
CA ARG A 471 -23.67 -4.61 -7.41
C ARG A 471 -22.84 -5.70 -6.77
N GLU A 472 -23.26 -6.94 -6.98
CA GLU A 472 -22.66 -8.13 -6.39
C GLU A 472 -21.18 -8.26 -6.77
N GLU A 473 -20.82 -7.93 -8.02
CA GLU A 473 -19.45 -8.05 -8.52
C GLU A 473 -18.46 -7.13 -7.80
N ASN A 474 -18.92 -5.96 -7.36
CA ASN A 474 -18.09 -5.02 -6.62
C ASN A 474 -17.75 -5.54 -5.22
N VAL A 475 -18.72 -6.19 -4.57
CA VAL A 475 -18.52 -6.80 -3.26
C VAL A 475 -17.52 -7.95 -3.36
N VAL A 476 -17.63 -8.78 -4.41
CA VAL A 476 -16.66 -9.85 -4.72
C VAL A 476 -15.24 -9.30 -4.91
N ILE A 477 -15.09 -8.21 -5.67
CA ILE A 477 -13.78 -7.57 -5.90
C ILE A 477 -13.18 -7.07 -4.58
N GLU A 478 -13.98 -6.43 -3.73
CA GLU A 478 -13.52 -5.88 -2.46
C GLU A 478 -13.14 -6.97 -1.44
N ILE A 479 -13.90 -8.07 -1.37
CA ILE A 479 -13.55 -9.25 -0.57
C ILE A 479 -12.23 -9.84 -1.05
N ARG A 480 -12.08 -9.95 -2.37
CA ARG A 480 -10.85 -10.44 -2.98
C ARG A 480 -9.65 -9.57 -2.61
N ASP A 481 -9.75 -8.27 -2.82
CA ASP A 481 -8.69 -7.32 -2.46
C ASP A 481 -8.36 -7.37 -0.95
N TYR A 482 -9.37 -7.51 -0.10
CA TYR A 482 -9.17 -7.72 1.34
C TYR A 482 -8.38 -9.01 1.65
N MET A 483 -8.78 -10.16 1.07
CA MET A 483 -8.10 -11.44 1.28
C MET A 483 -6.65 -11.41 0.81
N GLN A 484 -6.40 -10.85 -0.38
CA GLN A 484 -5.05 -10.70 -0.92
C GLN A 484 -4.17 -9.80 -0.05
N LYS A 485 -4.71 -8.71 0.51
CA LYS A 485 -3.97 -7.80 1.39
C LYS A 485 -3.69 -8.41 2.76
N ARG A 486 -4.60 -9.22 3.28
CA ARG A 486 -4.48 -9.82 4.61
C ARG A 486 -3.61 -11.06 4.63
N TYR A 487 -3.85 -12.00 3.72
CA TYR A 487 -3.24 -13.33 3.75
C TYR A 487 -2.22 -13.55 2.64
N GLY A 488 -2.14 -12.67 1.65
CA GLY A 488 -1.23 -12.83 0.52
C GLY A 488 -1.63 -13.94 -0.46
N SER A 489 -2.68 -14.72 -0.15
CA SER A 489 -3.24 -15.82 -0.96
C SER A 489 -4.77 -15.89 -0.79
N TRP A 490 -5.42 -16.64 -1.68
CA TRP A 490 -6.87 -16.89 -1.74
C TRP A 490 -7.28 -18.22 -1.08
N GLU A 491 -6.29 -18.97 -0.59
CA GLU A 491 -6.44 -20.30 0.00
C GLU A 491 -6.69 -20.23 1.52
N HIS A 492 -7.25 -21.29 2.10
CA HIS A 492 -7.71 -21.36 3.49
C HIS A 492 -6.63 -20.86 4.48
N PRO A 493 -6.94 -19.93 5.40
CA PRO A 493 -6.05 -19.61 6.49
C PRO A 493 -6.05 -20.79 7.48
N GLY A 494 -5.04 -21.67 7.46
CA GLY A 494 -4.86 -22.68 8.51
C GLY A 494 -4.59 -24.12 8.08
N LYS A 495 -4.74 -24.51 6.82
CA LYS A 495 -4.27 -25.83 6.35
C LYS A 495 -2.81 -25.74 5.92
N GLU A 496 -1.92 -26.48 6.61
CA GLU A 496 -0.65 -26.88 5.99
C GLU A 496 -0.96 -27.64 4.69
N PRO A 497 -0.12 -27.52 3.65
CA PRO A 497 -0.34 -28.23 2.40
C PRO A 497 -0.34 -29.74 2.69
N GLU A 498 -1.52 -30.35 2.68
CA GLU A 498 -1.67 -31.81 2.76
C GLU A 498 -0.85 -32.42 1.63
N LYS A 499 0.06 -33.34 2.00
CA LYS A 499 0.87 -34.11 1.05
C LYS A 499 -0.07 -34.76 0.03
N GLU A 500 0.21 -34.50 -1.24
CA GLU A 500 -0.50 -35.06 -2.40
C GLU A 500 -0.79 -36.56 -2.19
N THR A 501 -2.06 -36.90 -2.02
CA THR A 501 -2.52 -38.28 -2.16
C THR A 501 -2.71 -38.54 -3.66
N ASN A 502 -2.09 -39.62 -4.13
CA ASN A 502 -1.98 -40.04 -5.53
C ASN A 502 -3.29 -40.54 -6.16
N ASN A 503 -4.43 -39.92 -5.88
CA ASN A 503 -5.68 -40.23 -6.57
C ASN A 503 -6.20 -38.98 -7.27
N GLY A 504 -6.29 -39.08 -8.61
CA GLY A 504 -6.53 -37.99 -9.55
C GLY A 504 -7.93 -37.37 -9.53
N ASP A 505 -8.50 -37.15 -8.35
CA ASP A 505 -9.71 -36.36 -8.19
C ASP A 505 -9.33 -34.90 -7.94
N ARG A 506 -9.49 -34.05 -8.95
CA ARG A 506 -9.25 -32.60 -8.83
C ARG A 506 -10.32 -32.02 -7.92
N SER A 507 -10.06 -32.02 -6.61
CA SER A 507 -10.76 -31.17 -5.66
C SER A 507 -10.77 -29.73 -6.20
N LYS A 508 -11.96 -29.21 -6.49
CA LYS A 508 -12.16 -27.81 -6.87
C LYS A 508 -11.60 -26.96 -5.73
N ASN A 509 -10.53 -26.19 -5.96
CA ASN A 509 -9.96 -25.26 -4.98
C ASN A 509 -11.07 -24.34 -4.45
N ALA A 510 -11.56 -24.63 -3.26
CA ALA A 510 -12.61 -23.89 -2.60
C ALA A 510 -12.10 -22.47 -2.25
N MET A 511 -12.78 -21.45 -2.79
CA MET A 511 -12.46 -20.06 -2.48
C MET A 511 -13.22 -19.67 -1.21
N TYR A 512 -12.55 -19.13 -0.19
CA TYR A 512 -13.21 -18.86 1.09
C TYR A 512 -13.67 -17.40 1.25
N ILE A 513 -14.88 -17.19 1.80
CA ILE A 513 -15.34 -15.88 2.25
C ILE A 513 -15.08 -15.71 3.76
N PRO A 514 -14.50 -14.59 4.21
CA PRO A 514 -14.35 -14.26 5.63
C PRO A 514 -15.70 -14.10 6.33
N ALA A 515 -15.78 -14.55 7.57
CA ALA A 515 -16.94 -14.31 8.41
C ALA A 515 -17.21 -12.81 8.63
N ILE A 516 -18.48 -12.45 8.83
CA ILE A 516 -18.92 -11.05 8.99
C ILE A 516 -18.22 -10.35 10.17
N ASP A 517 -18.09 -11.05 11.29
CA ASP A 517 -17.45 -10.55 12.50
C ASP A 517 -15.96 -10.23 12.24
N MET A 518 -15.30 -11.04 11.44
CA MET A 518 -13.93 -10.86 11.05
C MET A 518 -13.74 -9.60 10.20
N LEU A 519 -14.62 -9.39 9.20
CA LEU A 519 -14.62 -8.17 8.39
C LEU A 519 -14.82 -6.93 9.28
N GLN A 520 -15.72 -6.99 10.25
CA GLN A 520 -15.96 -5.89 11.19
C GLN A 520 -14.74 -5.62 12.09
N ARG A 521 -14.07 -6.66 12.61
CA ARG A 521 -12.85 -6.53 13.44
C ARG A 521 -11.71 -5.83 12.71
N ASP A 522 -11.59 -6.08 11.41
CA ASP A 522 -10.56 -5.48 10.57
C ASP A 522 -10.94 -4.10 10.00
N GLY A 523 -12.10 -3.57 10.38
CA GLY A 523 -12.58 -2.27 9.92
C GLY A 523 -13.13 -2.28 8.49
N ARG A 524 -13.50 -3.46 7.96
CA ARG A 524 -14.23 -3.65 6.70
C ARG A 524 -15.73 -3.84 6.95
N SER A 525 -16.29 -3.04 7.86
CA SER A 525 -17.73 -3.02 8.14
C SER A 525 -18.57 -2.61 6.93
N ASP A 526 -17.95 -1.95 5.94
CA ASP A 526 -18.53 -1.62 4.64
C ASP A 526 -18.89 -2.87 3.82
N ILE A 527 -17.97 -3.83 3.72
CA ILE A 527 -18.20 -5.11 3.04
C ILE A 527 -19.25 -5.92 3.81
N ALA A 528 -19.09 -6.04 5.13
CA ALA A 528 -20.04 -6.75 5.99
C ALA A 528 -21.47 -6.22 5.82
N PHE A 529 -21.63 -4.90 5.89
CA PHE A 529 -22.93 -4.24 5.70
C PHE A 529 -23.49 -4.44 4.30
N ALA A 530 -22.65 -4.41 3.26
CA ALA A 530 -23.10 -4.64 1.89
C ALA A 530 -23.65 -6.05 1.70
N ILE A 531 -22.95 -7.07 2.22
CA ILE A 531 -23.39 -8.47 2.18
C ILE A 531 -24.73 -8.64 2.91
N GLU A 532 -24.83 -8.13 4.15
CA GLU A 532 -26.03 -8.29 4.98
C GLU A 532 -27.24 -7.51 4.44
N ARG A 533 -27.03 -6.33 3.86
CA ARG A 533 -28.14 -5.45 3.46
C ARG A 533 -28.58 -5.59 2.01
N TYR A 534 -27.66 -5.88 1.09
CA TYR A 534 -27.95 -5.86 -0.35
C TYR A 534 -27.89 -7.24 -1.01
N HIS A 535 -27.30 -8.24 -0.35
CA HIS A 535 -27.03 -9.55 -0.97
C HIS A 535 -27.47 -10.74 -0.10
N ASP A 536 -28.54 -10.53 0.68
CA ASP A 536 -29.26 -11.61 1.37
C ASP A 536 -28.43 -12.42 2.40
N GLY A 537 -27.34 -11.83 2.89
CA GLY A 537 -26.49 -12.44 3.92
C GLY A 537 -25.34 -13.28 3.38
N ILE A 538 -24.44 -13.69 4.29
CA ILE A 538 -23.15 -14.27 3.91
C ILE A 538 -23.27 -15.65 3.25
N GLU A 539 -24.23 -16.47 3.67
CA GLU A 539 -24.43 -17.83 3.15
C GLU A 539 -24.93 -17.80 1.70
N GLU A 540 -25.98 -17.01 1.43
CA GLU A 540 -26.57 -16.88 0.11
C GLU A 540 -25.62 -16.19 -0.88
N PHE A 541 -24.93 -15.14 -0.43
CA PHE A 541 -23.89 -14.48 -1.22
C PHE A 541 -22.73 -15.43 -1.53
N ALA A 542 -22.31 -16.27 -0.58
CA ALA A 542 -21.24 -17.23 -0.79
C ALA A 542 -21.64 -18.30 -1.81
N ALA A 543 -22.84 -18.87 -1.67
CA ALA A 543 -23.38 -19.88 -2.57
C ALA A 543 -23.45 -19.38 -4.02
N ARG A 544 -23.96 -18.16 -4.24
CA ARG A 544 -24.06 -17.54 -5.57
C ARG A 544 -22.71 -17.30 -6.23
N ASN A 545 -21.69 -16.93 -5.45
CA ASN A 545 -20.37 -16.55 -5.98
C ASN A 545 -19.34 -17.68 -5.93
N GLY A 546 -19.76 -18.90 -5.56
CA GLY A 546 -18.88 -20.06 -5.46
C GLY A 546 -17.84 -19.94 -4.34
N PHE A 547 -18.14 -19.16 -3.30
CA PHE A 547 -17.34 -19.15 -2.08
C PHE A 547 -17.81 -20.25 -1.12
N GLN A 548 -16.88 -20.88 -0.44
CA GLN A 548 -17.15 -21.58 0.81
C GLN A 548 -17.08 -20.58 1.96
N VAL A 549 -18.04 -20.61 2.87
CA VAL A 549 -17.91 -19.86 4.12
C VAL A 549 -16.76 -20.48 4.88
N ALA A 550 -15.77 -19.67 5.26
CA ALA A 550 -14.64 -20.17 6.06
C ALA A 550 -15.18 -20.74 7.37
N GLU A 551 -15.25 -22.07 7.45
CA GLU A 551 -15.48 -22.78 8.70
C GLU A 551 -14.16 -22.78 9.47
N ASP A 552 -13.94 -21.77 10.31
CA ASP A 552 -12.96 -21.93 11.38
C ASP A 552 -13.51 -21.39 12.72
N VAL A 553 -13.71 -22.36 13.61
CA VAL A 553 -13.73 -22.33 15.09
C VAL A 553 -14.58 -21.24 15.76
N MET A 554 -15.88 -21.53 15.88
CA MET A 554 -16.73 -21.46 17.08
C MET A 554 -18.15 -21.09 16.63
N HIS A 555 -19.12 -21.99 16.82
CA HIS A 555 -20.54 -21.73 16.58
C HIS A 555 -21.00 -20.46 17.30
N THR A 556 -21.14 -19.36 16.57
CA THR A 556 -21.81 -18.15 17.04
C THR A 556 -23.21 -18.11 16.46
N MET A 557 -24.23 -18.19 17.32
CA MET A 557 -25.59 -17.86 16.91
C MET A 557 -25.65 -16.37 16.53
N PRO A 558 -26.49 -15.97 15.57
CA PRO A 558 -26.70 -14.56 15.24
C PRO A 558 -27.05 -13.77 16.51
N VAL A 559 -26.48 -12.58 16.66
CA VAL A 559 -26.66 -11.75 17.87
C VAL A 559 -28.14 -11.49 18.18
N GLY A 560 -28.97 -11.33 17.13
CA GLY A 560 -30.42 -11.15 17.27
C GLY A 560 -31.13 -12.33 17.94
N GLU A 561 -30.68 -13.56 17.72
CA GLU A 561 -31.23 -14.75 18.42
C GLU A 561 -30.76 -14.82 19.87
N LEU A 562 -29.53 -14.40 20.16
CA LEU A 562 -29.00 -14.34 21.54
C LEU A 562 -29.62 -13.21 22.37
N LEU A 563 -30.35 -12.26 21.77
CA LEU A 563 -31.18 -11.32 22.53
C LEU A 563 -32.39 -12.00 23.19
N ARG A 564 -32.73 -13.23 22.79
CA ARG A 564 -33.79 -14.02 23.44
C ARG A 564 -33.18 -14.83 24.57
N TRP A 565 -33.69 -14.64 25.79
CA TRP A 565 -33.14 -15.28 27.00
C TRP A 565 -33.03 -16.81 26.88
N HIS A 566 -34.04 -17.47 26.30
CA HIS A 566 -34.05 -18.93 26.14
C HIS A 566 -32.97 -19.47 25.17
N ARG A 567 -32.45 -18.66 24.24
CA ARG A 567 -31.32 -19.02 23.36
C ARG A 567 -29.97 -18.62 23.97
N PHE A 568 -29.95 -17.51 24.68
CA PHE A 568 -28.76 -16.99 25.35
C PHE A 568 -28.24 -17.93 26.45
N VAL A 569 -29.11 -18.44 27.31
CA VAL A 569 -28.71 -19.23 28.48
C VAL A 569 -27.98 -20.52 28.10
N PRO A 570 -28.49 -21.36 27.17
CA PRO A 570 -27.78 -22.54 26.72
C PRO A 570 -26.42 -22.21 26.09
N ALA A 571 -26.36 -21.15 25.26
CA ALA A 571 -25.12 -20.74 24.61
C ALA A 571 -24.06 -20.27 25.62
N LEU A 572 -24.47 -19.52 26.65
CA LEU A 572 -23.57 -19.09 27.72
C LEU A 572 -23.13 -20.27 28.59
N ARG A 573 -24.03 -21.20 28.96
CA ARG A 573 -23.67 -22.39 29.74
C ARG A 573 -22.71 -23.31 29.00
N MET A 574 -22.94 -23.53 27.70
CA MET A 574 -22.03 -24.31 26.86
C MET A 574 -20.65 -23.65 26.75
N TRP A 575 -20.61 -22.31 26.65
CA TRP A 575 -19.35 -21.58 26.70
C TRP A 575 -18.64 -21.73 28.05
N VAL A 576 -19.36 -21.58 29.17
CA VAL A 576 -18.79 -21.74 30.52
C VAL A 576 -18.23 -23.15 30.71
N ALA A 577 -18.92 -24.19 30.23
CA ALA A 577 -18.47 -25.57 30.30
C ALA A 577 -17.18 -25.84 29.50
N THR A 578 -16.95 -25.09 28.41
CA THR A 578 -15.82 -25.30 27.49
C THR A 578 -14.62 -24.41 27.80
N HIS A 579 -14.84 -23.19 28.29
CA HIS A 579 -13.78 -22.17 28.43
C HIS A 579 -13.74 -21.52 29.82
N GLY A 580 -14.76 -21.74 30.66
CA GLY A 580 -14.91 -21.13 31.98
C GLY A 580 -14.62 -22.11 33.11
N SER A 581 -14.83 -21.64 34.34
CA SER A 581 -14.94 -22.49 35.52
C SER A 581 -16.41 -22.67 35.84
N ASN A 582 -16.83 -23.89 36.16
CA ASN A 582 -18.20 -24.18 36.59
C ASN A 582 -18.59 -23.21 37.71
N ASP A 583 -19.79 -22.63 37.59
CA ASP A 583 -20.41 -21.70 38.55
C ASP A 583 -19.79 -20.30 38.66
N ILE A 584 -18.87 -19.90 37.77
CA ILE A 584 -18.32 -18.53 37.71
C ILE A 584 -18.80 -17.82 36.44
N MET A 585 -19.30 -16.59 36.59
CA MET A 585 -19.70 -15.75 35.47
C MET A 585 -18.47 -15.31 34.67
N PRO A 586 -18.42 -15.54 33.35
CA PRO A 586 -17.31 -15.11 32.51
C PRO A 586 -17.14 -13.59 32.52
N THR A 587 -15.90 -13.12 32.53
CA THR A 587 -15.62 -11.68 32.46
C THR A 587 -15.72 -11.16 31.03
N LYS A 588 -15.82 -9.84 30.87
CA LYS A 588 -15.72 -9.19 29.55
C LYS A 588 -14.43 -9.58 28.81
N GLN A 589 -13.32 -9.74 29.53
CA GLN A 589 -12.03 -10.12 28.93
C GLN A 589 -12.04 -11.57 28.45
N ASP A 590 -12.73 -12.46 29.16
CA ASP A 590 -12.83 -13.86 28.76
C ASP A 590 -13.52 -14.02 27.41
N PHE A 591 -14.66 -13.33 27.21
CA PHE A 591 -15.34 -13.31 25.92
C PHE A 591 -14.48 -12.71 24.80
N ILE A 592 -13.70 -11.66 25.11
CA ILE A 592 -12.78 -11.04 24.13
C ILE A 592 -11.66 -12.01 23.75
N ARG A 593 -11.08 -12.70 24.73
CA ARG A 593 -9.98 -13.65 24.55
C ARG A 593 -10.40 -14.84 23.69
N THR A 594 -11.63 -15.33 23.86
CA THR A 594 -12.17 -16.44 23.06
C THR A 594 -12.93 -15.98 21.81
N GLY A 595 -12.91 -14.68 21.48
CA GLY A 595 -13.59 -14.15 20.29
C GLY A 595 -15.13 -14.15 20.33
N ARG A 596 -15.76 -14.45 21.47
CA ARG A 596 -17.23 -14.54 21.64
C ARG A 596 -17.86 -13.18 21.94
N HIS A 597 -17.72 -12.26 20.98
CA HIS A 597 -18.31 -10.92 21.07
C HIS A 597 -19.83 -10.95 21.07
N ASP A 598 -20.42 -11.99 20.47
CA ASP A 598 -21.85 -12.32 20.47
C ASP A 598 -22.40 -12.50 21.89
N LEU A 599 -21.78 -13.37 22.71
CA LEU A 599 -22.17 -13.61 24.10
C LEU A 599 -21.89 -12.40 24.98
N ARG A 600 -20.79 -11.67 24.73
CA ARG A 600 -20.50 -10.42 25.42
C ARG A 600 -21.62 -9.40 25.20
N TYR A 601 -22.05 -9.22 23.95
CA TYR A 601 -23.10 -8.28 23.59
C TYR A 601 -24.45 -8.71 24.17
N ALA A 602 -24.82 -9.98 24.02
CA ALA A 602 -26.04 -10.54 24.59
C ALA A 602 -26.07 -10.41 26.13
N THR A 603 -24.95 -10.65 26.81
CA THR A 603 -24.83 -10.46 28.26
C THR A 603 -25.11 -9.00 28.66
N TYR A 604 -24.64 -8.03 27.86
CA TYR A 604 -24.93 -6.62 28.09
C TYR A 604 -26.41 -6.30 27.86
N ALA A 605 -26.99 -6.80 26.76
CA ALA A 605 -28.40 -6.61 26.44
C ALA A 605 -29.35 -7.19 27.51
N HIS A 606 -28.95 -8.28 28.18
CA HIS A 606 -29.70 -8.89 29.28
C HIS A 606 -29.47 -8.22 30.65
N GLY A 607 -28.98 -6.99 30.67
CA GLY A 607 -28.79 -6.19 31.89
C GLY A 607 -27.39 -6.28 32.51
N GLY A 608 -26.40 -6.76 31.75
CA GLY A 608 -24.99 -6.81 32.17
C GLY A 608 -24.61 -8.06 32.97
N THR A 609 -23.30 -8.24 33.18
CA THR A 609 -22.71 -9.46 33.78
C THR A 609 -23.28 -9.78 35.16
N ARG A 610 -23.49 -8.78 36.01
CA ARG A 610 -24.03 -8.96 37.37
C ARG A 610 -25.48 -9.45 37.36
N THR A 611 -26.31 -8.89 36.49
CA THR A 611 -27.72 -9.27 36.36
C THR A 611 -27.85 -10.68 35.80
N VAL A 612 -27.06 -11.00 34.77
CA VAL A 612 -27.01 -12.34 34.20
C VAL A 612 -26.49 -13.36 35.21
N ALA A 613 -25.42 -13.04 35.94
CA ALA A 613 -24.88 -13.90 36.99
C ALA A 613 -25.92 -14.20 38.07
N LYS A 614 -26.62 -13.16 38.57
CA LYS A 614 -27.70 -13.32 39.56
C LYS A 614 -28.84 -14.17 39.03
N ARG A 615 -29.26 -13.98 37.77
CA ARG A 615 -30.34 -14.75 37.13
C ARG A 615 -29.98 -16.21 36.86
N LEU A 616 -28.69 -16.51 36.70
CA LEU A 616 -28.19 -17.85 36.39
C LEU A 616 -27.56 -18.56 37.59
N HIS A 617 -27.60 -17.94 38.77
CA HIS A 617 -26.94 -18.42 39.98
C HIS A 617 -25.43 -18.65 39.80
N LEU A 618 -24.78 -17.82 38.98
CA LEU A 618 -23.33 -17.82 38.80
C LEU A 618 -22.67 -16.83 39.76
N SER A 619 -21.49 -17.18 40.28
CA SER A 619 -20.67 -16.31 41.11
C SER A 619 -20.04 -15.20 40.26
N PHE A 620 -20.14 -13.95 40.70
CA PHE A 620 -19.57 -12.78 40.00
C PHE A 620 -18.44 -12.16 40.82
N ILE A 621 -17.25 -12.02 40.22
CA ILE A 621 -16.08 -11.43 40.86
C ILE A 621 -15.99 -9.94 40.45
N GLU A 622 -16.23 -9.03 41.39
CA GLU A 622 -16.39 -7.59 41.13
C GLU A 622 -15.10 -6.84 40.73
N LYS A 623 -13.92 -7.45 40.81
CA LYS A 623 -12.64 -6.81 40.42
C LYS A 623 -11.74 -7.77 39.64
N PRO A 624 -11.13 -7.34 38.51
CA PRO A 624 -10.03 -8.08 37.93
C PRO A 624 -8.85 -7.89 38.86
N VAL A 625 -8.59 -8.86 39.73
CA VAL A 625 -7.30 -8.90 40.42
C VAL A 625 -6.32 -9.40 39.37
N ASP A 626 -5.28 -8.63 39.07
CA ASP A 626 -4.10 -9.07 38.30
C ASP A 626 -3.33 -10.24 38.97
N LEU A 627 -3.96 -10.89 39.97
CA LEU A 627 -3.51 -12.04 40.74
C LEU A 627 -4.55 -13.16 40.62
N TRP A 628 -5.02 -13.47 39.40
CA TRP A 628 -5.93 -14.59 39.20
C TRP A 628 -5.33 -15.90 39.73
N LEU A 629 -4.01 -16.08 39.64
CA LEU A 629 -3.33 -17.27 40.12
C LEU A 629 -3.22 -17.31 41.67
N PRO A 630 -2.77 -16.27 42.39
CA PRO A 630 -2.84 -16.26 43.87
C PRO A 630 -4.27 -16.31 44.44
N GLY A 631 -5.23 -15.65 43.79
CA GLY A 631 -6.64 -15.69 44.21
C GLY A 631 -7.27 -17.06 44.00
N TRP A 632 -7.01 -17.69 42.85
CA TRP A 632 -7.43 -19.07 42.56
C TRP A 632 -6.73 -20.06 43.48
N LEU A 633 -5.42 -19.93 43.71
CA LEU A 633 -4.67 -20.75 44.67
C LEU A 633 -5.18 -20.57 46.11
N GLY A 634 -5.56 -19.37 46.51
CA GLY A 634 -6.18 -19.10 47.81
C GLY A 634 -7.56 -19.76 47.94
N LEU A 635 -8.37 -19.75 46.88
CA LEU A 635 -9.68 -20.41 46.84
C LEU A 635 -9.58 -21.94 46.81
N GLN A 636 -8.58 -22.50 46.10
CA GLN A 636 -8.29 -23.93 46.12
C GLN A 636 -7.71 -24.37 47.47
N ALA A 637 -6.84 -23.55 48.09
CA ALA A 637 -6.33 -23.80 49.44
C ALA A 637 -7.45 -23.73 50.50
N ALA A 638 -8.41 -22.82 50.36
CA ALA A 638 -9.58 -22.75 51.23
C ALA A 638 -10.53 -23.95 51.04
N LYS A 639 -10.76 -24.39 49.79
CA LYS A 639 -11.51 -25.62 49.50
C LYS A 639 -10.81 -26.87 50.04
N LEU A 640 -9.49 -26.95 49.92
CA LEU A 640 -8.68 -28.04 50.49
C LEU A 640 -8.66 -28.01 52.02
N GLY A 641 -8.61 -26.83 52.64
CA GLY A 641 -8.75 -26.67 54.08
C GLY A 641 -10.12 -27.12 54.60
N TYR A 642 -11.18 -26.85 53.83
CA TYR A 642 -12.55 -27.27 54.14
C TYR A 642 -12.77 -28.79 53.95
N VAL A 643 -12.10 -29.40 52.98
CA VAL A 643 -12.12 -30.86 52.78
C VAL A 643 -11.30 -31.57 53.87
N LEU A 644 -10.21 -30.97 54.34
CA LEU A 644 -9.42 -31.48 55.47
C LEU A 644 -10.09 -31.30 56.83
N SER A 645 -11.07 -30.40 56.96
CA SER A 645 -11.89 -30.26 58.18
C SER A 645 -13.10 -31.19 58.23
N ILE A 646 -13.43 -31.87 57.11
CA ILE A 646 -14.53 -32.86 57.02
C ILE A 646 -13.98 -34.30 57.07
N ALA A 647 -12.66 -34.48 57.00
CA ALA A 647 -12.03 -35.78 57.19
C ALA A 647 -12.12 -36.21 58.67
N ASP A 648 -13.08 -37.10 58.91
CA ASP A 648 -13.42 -37.83 60.13
C ASP A 648 -12.27 -38.01 61.14
N GLU A 649 -12.55 -37.71 62.42
CA GLU A 649 -11.57 -37.65 63.54
C GLU A 649 -10.99 -39.02 63.93
N ASN A 650 -11.37 -40.12 63.28
CA ASN A 650 -11.14 -41.48 63.79
C ASN A 650 -10.11 -42.36 63.06
N LEU A 651 -9.24 -41.84 62.17
CA LEU A 651 -8.13 -42.65 61.63
C LEU A 651 -6.81 -41.87 61.42
N PRO A 652 -5.85 -41.95 62.37
CA PRO A 652 -4.56 -41.23 62.29
C PRO A 652 -3.62 -41.73 61.17
N GLU A 653 -3.66 -43.02 60.81
CA GLU A 653 -2.68 -43.61 59.88
C GLU A 653 -2.89 -43.24 58.41
N SER A 654 -4.11 -42.85 58.03
CA SER A 654 -4.46 -42.43 56.67
C SER A 654 -3.87 -41.07 56.31
N ARG A 655 -3.75 -40.18 57.30
CA ARG A 655 -3.39 -38.77 57.12
C ARG A 655 -1.90 -38.59 56.84
N SER A 656 -1.04 -39.32 57.55
CA SER A 656 0.41 -39.25 57.38
C SER A 656 0.86 -39.80 56.00
N LYS A 657 0.28 -40.93 55.56
CA LYS A 657 0.58 -41.52 54.24
C LYS A 657 0.09 -40.65 53.08
N LEU A 658 -1.06 -39.97 53.23
CA LEU A 658 -1.55 -39.01 52.23
C LEU A 658 -0.65 -37.78 52.16
N ILE A 659 -0.25 -37.21 53.30
CA ILE A 659 0.64 -36.05 53.37
C ILE A 659 2.01 -36.36 52.72
N SER A 660 2.63 -37.50 53.06
CA SER A 660 3.95 -37.88 52.50
C SER A 660 3.93 -38.30 51.03
N ARG A 661 2.77 -38.66 50.47
CA ARG A 661 2.59 -38.88 49.03
C ARG A 661 2.39 -37.54 48.31
N TYR A 662 1.63 -36.64 48.91
CA TYR A 662 1.35 -35.31 48.38
C TYR A 662 2.59 -34.39 48.38
N GLU A 663 3.43 -34.45 49.41
CA GLU A 663 4.70 -33.71 49.46
C GLU A 663 5.68 -34.15 48.36
N ARG A 664 5.71 -35.44 48.02
CA ARG A 664 6.50 -35.98 46.90
C ARG A 664 6.01 -35.51 45.53
N ASP A 665 4.69 -35.42 45.36
CA ASP A 665 4.09 -34.97 44.10
C ASP A 665 4.22 -33.44 43.92
N LEU A 666 4.22 -32.67 45.01
CA LEU A 666 4.48 -31.22 44.97
C LEU A 666 5.94 -30.88 44.64
N ASP A 667 6.91 -31.64 45.17
CA ASP A 667 8.34 -31.42 44.92
C ASP A 667 8.79 -31.79 43.49
N SER A 668 8.04 -32.67 42.82
CA SER A 668 8.27 -33.07 41.42
C SER A 668 7.52 -32.19 40.40
N SER A 669 6.57 -31.36 40.86
CA SER A 669 5.79 -30.47 40.00
C SER A 669 6.52 -29.16 39.63
N VAL A 670 5.99 -28.46 38.61
CA VAL A 670 6.42 -27.10 38.20
C VAL A 670 6.41 -26.10 39.38
N ILE A 671 5.58 -26.34 40.40
CA ILE A 671 5.50 -25.53 41.64
C ILE A 671 6.74 -25.74 42.52
N GLY A 672 7.25 -26.97 42.61
CA GLY A 672 8.51 -27.29 43.31
C GLY A 672 9.72 -26.64 42.64
N GLN A 673 9.75 -26.58 41.30
CA GLN A 673 10.80 -25.87 40.54
C GLN A 673 10.76 -24.34 40.78
N TYR A 674 9.56 -23.74 40.82
CA TYR A 674 9.39 -22.31 41.10
C TYR A 674 9.84 -21.93 42.52
N ARG A 675 9.59 -22.79 43.50
CA ARG A 675 9.99 -22.59 44.91
C ARG A 675 11.51 -22.57 45.08
N ARG A 676 12.24 -23.39 44.31
CA ARG A 676 13.72 -23.40 44.27
C ARG A 676 14.28 -22.13 43.63
N ILE A 677 13.70 -21.65 42.53
CA ILE A 677 14.15 -20.42 41.86
C ILE A 677 13.98 -19.20 42.78
N MET A 678 12.87 -19.11 43.50
CA MET A 678 12.62 -18.00 44.44
C MET A 678 13.53 -18.03 45.66
N THR A 679 13.76 -19.19 46.28
CA THR A 679 14.67 -19.31 47.43
C THR A 679 16.12 -19.02 47.07
N THR A 680 16.55 -19.36 45.86
CA THR A 680 17.90 -19.05 45.35
C THR A 680 18.08 -17.57 45.07
N THR A 681 17.03 -16.90 44.57
CA THR A 681 17.06 -15.47 44.24
C THR A 681 17.02 -14.60 45.50
N VAL A 682 16.22 -14.98 46.50
CA VAL A 682 16.15 -14.27 47.79
C VAL A 682 17.45 -14.42 48.59
N ARG A 683 18.11 -15.59 48.57
CA ARG A 683 19.43 -15.76 49.21
C ARG A 683 20.53 -14.91 48.54
N ARG A 684 20.44 -14.65 47.24
CA ARG A 684 21.41 -13.81 46.51
C ARG A 684 21.27 -12.32 46.85
N ILE A 685 20.03 -11.85 47.02
CA ILE A 685 19.74 -10.45 47.35
C ILE A 685 20.13 -10.11 48.80
N VAL A 686 20.07 -11.08 49.71
CA VAL A 686 20.44 -10.89 51.13
C VAL A 686 21.95 -10.90 51.36
N HIS A 687 22.76 -11.40 50.42
CA HIS A 687 24.21 -11.52 50.60
C HIS A 687 25.06 -10.34 50.07
N ASP A 688 24.51 -9.49 49.20
CA ASP A 688 25.25 -8.38 48.54
C ASP A 688 25.06 -7.00 49.21
N GLY A 689 24.47 -6.95 50.41
CA GLY A 689 24.16 -5.71 51.12
C GLY A 689 24.87 -5.55 52.46
N SER A 690 26.21 -5.41 52.49
CA SER A 690 26.90 -4.92 53.70
C SER A 690 28.26 -4.26 53.43
N GLY A 691 28.43 -3.02 53.93
CA GLY A 691 29.69 -2.27 54.11
C GLY A 691 30.10 -1.38 52.92
N GLY A 692 30.43 -0.10 53.06
CA GLY A 692 30.69 0.74 54.22
C GLY A 692 30.96 2.19 53.79
N ASP A 693 30.95 3.08 54.76
CA ASP A 693 30.76 4.52 54.69
C ASP A 693 32.10 5.30 54.85
N ILE A 694 32.04 6.63 54.64
CA ILE A 694 32.95 7.71 55.10
C ILE A 694 34.12 8.14 54.17
N GLY A 695 34.15 9.45 53.83
CA GLY A 695 35.43 10.19 53.76
C GLY A 695 35.56 11.38 52.81
N ARG A 696 35.33 12.59 53.33
CA ARG A 696 35.55 13.92 52.69
C ARG A 696 37.00 14.17 52.20
N ARG A 697 37.19 14.93 51.09
CA ARG A 697 37.82 16.29 51.03
C ARG A 697 38.35 16.69 49.63
N ARG A 698 38.02 17.96 49.27
CA ARG A 698 38.83 19.01 48.58
C ARG A 698 39.29 18.80 47.11
N GLY A 699 38.85 19.69 46.22
CA GLY A 699 39.69 20.21 45.10
C GLY A 699 40.66 21.30 45.58
N PRO A 700 41.37 22.08 44.73
CA PRO A 700 41.19 22.26 43.27
C PRO A 700 42.50 22.45 42.43
N ARG A 701 42.30 22.74 41.12
CA ARG A 701 43.10 23.56 40.17
C ARG A 701 44.08 22.92 39.17
N ALA A 702 43.83 23.34 37.91
CA ALA A 702 44.78 23.80 36.87
C ALA A 702 45.72 22.75 36.23
N SER A 703 46.19 22.84 34.99
CA SER A 703 45.89 23.56 33.75
C SER A 703 46.96 23.04 32.77
N GLN A 704 46.60 22.92 31.49
CA GLN A 704 47.50 23.01 30.31
C GLN A 704 48.70 22.03 30.19
N ARG A 705 48.65 21.18 29.17
CA ARG A 705 49.61 21.12 28.02
C ARG A 705 49.44 19.80 27.27
N ILE A 706 48.93 19.84 26.04
CA ILE A 706 49.33 18.85 25.03
C ILE A 706 49.56 19.59 23.71
N GLY A 707 50.83 19.59 23.31
CA GLY A 707 51.31 20.00 22.01
C GLY A 707 51.09 18.92 20.95
N ALA A 708 51.07 19.38 19.71
CA ALA A 708 50.85 18.62 18.49
C ALA A 708 51.81 17.45 18.26
N ARG A 709 51.31 16.37 17.64
CA ARG A 709 52.04 15.66 16.56
C ARG A 709 51.12 14.79 15.69
N LYS A 710 51.62 14.56 14.49
CA LYS A 710 51.00 14.13 13.24
C LYS A 710 50.69 12.63 13.16
N ASN A 711 49.71 12.32 12.30
CA ASN A 711 49.56 11.17 11.39
C ASN A 711 50.31 9.85 11.69
N ALA A 712 49.55 8.77 11.85
CA ALA A 712 49.81 7.50 11.16
C ALA A 712 48.57 6.58 11.18
N ASN A 713 48.39 5.88 10.07
CA ASN A 713 47.45 4.82 9.74
C ASN A 713 46.95 3.93 10.89
N SER A 714 45.63 3.68 10.91
CA SER A 714 45.02 2.54 11.61
C SER A 714 44.24 1.68 10.60
N GLU A 715 44.94 0.77 9.94
CA GLU A 715 44.43 -0.57 9.66
C GLU A 715 44.74 -1.44 10.89
N SER A 716 43.86 -2.41 11.16
CA SER A 716 43.87 -3.45 12.22
C SER A 716 43.12 -3.15 13.54
N ASP A 717 42.51 -4.23 14.03
CA ASP A 717 41.90 -4.48 15.35
C ASP A 717 40.45 -4.08 15.62
N GLN A 718 39.48 -4.80 15.02
CA GLN A 718 38.18 -5.13 15.68
C GLN A 718 37.54 -6.45 15.17
N ASP A 719 38.29 -7.55 15.00
CA ASP A 719 37.70 -8.84 14.55
C ASP A 719 38.07 -10.08 15.40
N SER A 720 38.41 -9.88 16.68
CA SER A 720 38.85 -10.96 17.58
C SER A 720 38.15 -11.00 18.95
N PHE A 721 36.82 -10.88 18.97
CA PHE A 721 36.02 -11.30 20.13
C PHE A 721 34.97 -12.33 19.70
N TRP A 722 35.07 -13.53 20.31
CA TRP A 722 34.30 -14.77 20.11
C TRP A 722 34.83 -15.79 19.10
N ARG A 723 35.94 -16.47 19.46
CA ARG A 723 36.13 -17.88 19.11
C ARG A 723 36.59 -18.64 20.36
N MET A 724 35.70 -19.44 20.95
CA MET A 724 36.09 -20.41 21.98
C MET A 724 37.04 -21.43 21.38
N SER A 725 38.07 -21.82 22.15
CA SER A 725 39.00 -22.85 21.71
C SER A 725 38.32 -24.21 21.69
N LYS A 726 38.74 -25.10 20.78
CA LYS A 726 38.23 -26.48 20.67
C LYS A 726 38.31 -27.24 22.01
N LYS A 727 39.33 -26.94 22.82
CA LYS A 727 39.54 -27.49 24.17
C LYS A 727 38.47 -27.06 25.18
N GLU A 728 37.96 -25.83 25.07
CA GLU A 728 36.89 -25.33 25.94
C GLU A 728 35.54 -25.91 25.56
N LEU A 729 35.30 -26.12 24.27
CA LEU A 729 34.11 -26.79 23.77
C LEU A 729 34.05 -28.27 24.22
N GLU A 730 35.19 -28.97 24.22
CA GLU A 730 35.29 -30.34 24.72
C GLU A 730 35.08 -30.43 26.24
N LYS A 731 35.56 -29.45 27.02
CA LYS A 731 35.27 -29.35 28.45
C LYS A 731 33.79 -29.12 28.74
N LEU A 732 33.12 -28.28 27.95
CA LEU A 732 31.67 -28.06 28.06
C LEU A 732 30.87 -29.32 27.71
N ARG A 733 31.23 -30.01 26.62
CA ARG A 733 30.61 -31.29 26.24
C ARG A 733 30.83 -32.39 27.28
N ALA A 734 31.98 -32.41 27.94
CA ALA A 734 32.24 -33.35 29.03
C ALA A 734 31.39 -33.04 30.28
N ARG A 735 31.19 -31.76 30.59
CA ARG A 735 30.44 -31.31 31.77
C ARG A 735 28.93 -31.52 31.64
N TYR A 736 28.39 -31.45 30.42
CA TYR A 736 26.96 -31.55 30.13
C TYR A 736 26.58 -32.80 29.33
N ARG A 737 27.34 -33.89 29.49
CA ARG A 737 27.21 -35.14 28.70
C ARG A 737 25.84 -35.84 28.81
N HIS A 738 24.96 -35.38 29.71
CA HIS A 738 23.61 -35.89 29.93
C HIS A 738 22.52 -35.10 29.17
N LEU A 739 22.88 -34.02 28.47
CA LEU A 739 21.93 -33.22 27.68
C LEU A 739 22.01 -33.57 26.18
N PRO A 740 20.90 -33.49 25.42
CA PRO A 740 20.90 -33.63 23.97
C PRO A 740 21.83 -32.60 23.31
N SER A 741 22.48 -32.99 22.20
CA SER A 741 23.53 -32.18 21.56
C SER A 741 23.07 -30.80 21.06
N ASP A 742 21.78 -30.65 20.77
CA ASP A 742 21.20 -29.41 20.27
C ASP A 742 21.05 -28.34 21.38
N ASP A 743 20.90 -28.75 22.64
CA ASP A 743 20.77 -27.83 23.78
C ASP A 743 22.13 -27.26 24.22
N ILE A 744 23.22 -27.99 23.99
CA ILE A 744 24.59 -27.57 24.33
C ILE A 744 25.09 -26.46 23.38
N ILE A 745 24.52 -26.35 22.17
CA ILE A 745 24.87 -25.32 21.17
C ILE A 745 24.08 -24.02 21.42
N SER A 746 22.93 -24.11 22.07
CA SER A 746 22.09 -22.96 22.43
C SER A 746 22.55 -22.21 23.70
N ILE A 747 23.39 -22.85 24.52
CA ILE A 747 24.05 -22.27 25.71
C ILE A 747 25.41 -21.72 25.31
#